data_AF-A0A1R3IXE4-F1
#
_entry.id   AF-A0A1R3IXE4-F1
#
_cell.length_a   1.000
_cell.length_b   1.000
_cell.length_c   1.000
_cell.angle_alpha   90.00
_cell.angle_beta   90.00
_cell.angle_gamma   90.00
#
_symmetry.space_group_name_H-M   'P 1'
#
loop_
_entity.id
_entity.type
_entity.pdbx_description
1 polymer ?
#
loop_
_entity_poly.entity_id
_entity_poly.type
_entity_poly.pdbx_seq_one_letter_code
_entity_poly.pdbx_strand_id
1 'polypeptide(L)'
;MEEQGKRRPGQLSQAEGLEELKQLFRHHIESFDYLIDEGLDLMLKRIFPPQKDRSSKTLAGALYPFECRQAKISYTGSFHITVCFQYDGGVVIREKFNFGEFPIMLRSKRCYLREADPTKLVACKEEAREMGGFFILNGLERLVRALIMPKRNYPMSVVRDSFRDRREGYTDKAVVIRCVRGDLSSVTVKLYYLQNGSARLGFWLQMKEYMLPVGVVLKFSLSTCACKNVIVHQTAIAINLLFLTRLSKFMLLHEALIDTNDHEIYKKLTCCYSEKNGEVKGAVGTQLIGERAKIILDEAQHLALFTQEQCLQHIGEHFQPLMEGIGEESYSAVADALLRNYIFVHLDDNNDKFNLLIFMVQKLFSLVDQTSTPDNTDSLQNQEILLAGHLITIYLKINNKMASAKFNQKQNELVIIDLVIAIDEQEKLEDWMRKGKLLIEETIKNKSKNFDFNSVKDIKKVMEKNRAAQVSSAIENLLKTGTLLTQTGLDLQQRAGFTIQAERLNYLRFISFFRSVHRGASFAGLRTTSVRKLLPESWGFLCPVHTPDGEPCGLLNHMTSTCLGVGMTTSWPKVEHAGPPQVLPVLLDGRVIGSLPSTEAEKVVAHLRRLKVSAASVIPDDLEVGYVPLSLGGTYPGLYLFTSPSRFIRPVRNISIPSVDGKDIELIGPFEQVFMEIRCPDGGNGGRSNSFPATHEEVSPTVMLSVVANLTPWSDHNQSPRNMYQCQMAKQTMAFSLQAINARADQKLYHLQTPQSPIVRTKTYTKYCIDEYPSGTNVIVAVLAYTGYDMEDAMILKKSSVERGMCHGQIFQKCDYGTIYVETASLVLGFPDASKC
;
A
#
# COMPACT_ATOMS: atom_id res chain seq x y z
N MET A 1 23.49 57.25 2.70
CA MET A 1 22.13 57.43 2.13
C MET A 1 22.22 57.08 0.65
N GLU A 2 21.09 56.67 0.07
CA GLU A 2 20.98 56.03 -1.26
C GLU A 2 21.49 54.57 -1.34
N GLU A 3 20.91 53.85 -2.31
CA GLU A 3 21.09 52.43 -2.67
C GLU A 3 20.89 51.35 -1.59
N GLN A 4 19.65 51.23 -1.10
CA GLN A 4 19.06 49.89 -0.84
C GLN A 4 17.92 49.63 -1.83
N GLY A 5 18.13 48.68 -2.73
CA GLY A 5 17.16 48.30 -3.76
C GLY A 5 15.87 47.74 -3.17
N LYS A 6 14.73 48.35 -3.54
CA LYS A 6 13.38 47.88 -3.17
C LYS A 6 13.10 46.48 -3.74
N ARG A 7 13.41 45.42 -2.98
CA ARG A 7 12.84 44.08 -3.23
C ARG A 7 11.32 44.18 -3.11
N ARG A 8 10.60 43.94 -4.21
CA ARG A 8 9.12 43.94 -4.20
C ARG A 8 8.63 42.76 -3.34
N PRO A 9 7.76 42.97 -2.34
CA PRO A 9 7.18 41.86 -1.58
C PRO A 9 6.23 41.09 -2.49
N GLY A 10 6.58 39.84 -2.83
CA GLY A 10 5.73 38.99 -3.68
C GLY A 10 6.45 37.94 -4.53
N GLN A 11 7.78 38.01 -4.68
CA GLN A 11 8.55 36.94 -5.30
C GLN A 11 9.15 36.01 -4.22
N LEU A 12 8.42 34.93 -3.89
CA LEU A 12 9.13 33.66 -3.70
C LEU A 12 9.89 33.37 -5.00
N SER A 13 11.03 32.69 -4.92
CA SER A 13 11.69 32.25 -6.15
C SER A 13 10.74 31.29 -6.88
N GLN A 14 10.63 31.43 -8.20
CA GLN A 14 9.74 30.57 -9.00
C GLN A 14 10.13 29.08 -8.92
N ALA A 15 11.34 28.78 -8.42
CA ALA A 15 11.83 27.43 -8.13
C ALA A 15 11.21 26.82 -6.87
N GLU A 16 10.98 27.59 -5.79
CA GLU A 16 10.46 27.07 -4.52
C GLU A 16 9.02 26.53 -4.66
N GLY A 17 8.11 27.33 -5.23
CA GLY A 17 6.71 26.90 -5.44
C GLY A 17 6.56 25.73 -6.42
N LEU A 18 7.53 25.56 -7.34
CA LEU A 18 7.56 24.41 -8.24
C LEU A 18 7.83 23.10 -7.48
N GLU A 19 8.70 23.13 -6.47
CA GLU A 19 9.04 21.93 -5.69
C GLU A 19 7.86 21.49 -4.81
N GLU A 20 7.17 22.44 -4.18
CA GLU A 20 5.98 22.17 -3.36
C GLU A 20 4.81 21.64 -4.22
N LEU A 21 4.73 22.05 -5.49
CA LEU A 21 3.79 21.48 -6.45
C LEU A 21 4.17 20.04 -6.86
N LYS A 22 5.46 19.73 -7.08
CA LYS A 22 5.91 18.34 -7.34
C LYS A 22 5.58 17.40 -6.19
N GLN A 23 5.76 17.83 -4.93
CA GLN A 23 5.48 17.03 -3.74
C GLN A 23 4.04 16.48 -3.72
N LEU A 24 3.07 17.19 -4.30
CA LEU A 24 1.67 16.76 -4.36
C LEU A 24 1.44 15.53 -5.27
N PHE A 25 2.31 15.28 -6.25
CA PHE A 25 2.23 14.16 -7.21
C PHE A 25 3.25 13.05 -6.91
N ARG A 26 4.26 13.36 -6.09
CA ARG A 26 5.45 12.56 -5.80
C ARG A 26 5.13 11.10 -5.45
N HIS A 27 4.12 10.85 -4.62
CA HIS A 27 3.73 9.50 -4.17
C HIS A 27 3.33 8.55 -5.32
N HIS A 28 2.67 9.04 -6.37
CA HIS A 28 2.36 8.21 -7.54
C HIS A 28 3.61 7.80 -8.30
N ILE A 29 4.50 8.78 -8.55
CA ILE A 29 5.73 8.60 -9.31
C ILE A 29 6.71 7.70 -8.57
N GLU A 30 6.93 7.94 -7.27
CA GLU A 30 7.81 7.11 -6.43
C GLU A 30 7.31 5.66 -6.33
N SER A 31 5.99 5.44 -6.21
CA SER A 31 5.46 4.07 -6.20
C SER A 31 5.77 3.31 -7.49
N PHE A 32 5.80 4.01 -8.63
CA PHE A 32 6.08 3.41 -9.95
C PHE A 32 7.59 3.30 -10.23
N ASP A 33 8.39 4.24 -9.75
CA ASP A 33 9.86 4.12 -9.75
C ASP A 33 10.29 2.94 -8.87
N TYR A 34 9.70 2.75 -7.69
CA TYR A 34 9.90 1.58 -6.83
C TYR A 34 9.60 0.24 -7.55
N LEU A 35 8.48 0.19 -8.30
CA LEU A 35 8.18 -0.94 -9.18
C LEU A 35 9.31 -1.17 -10.19
N ILE A 36 9.86 -0.11 -10.79
CA ILE A 36 10.93 -0.22 -11.80
C ILE A 36 12.24 -0.73 -11.21
N ASP A 37 12.63 -0.26 -10.02
CA ASP A 37 13.88 -0.62 -9.37
C ASP A 37 13.73 -1.98 -8.67
N GLU A 38 13.11 -2.02 -7.48
CA GLU A 38 13.03 -3.24 -6.67
C GLU A 38 12.03 -4.26 -7.22
N GLY A 39 10.84 -3.80 -7.66
CA GLY A 39 9.78 -4.69 -8.12
C GLY A 39 10.19 -5.55 -9.31
N LEU A 40 10.85 -4.97 -10.31
CA LEU A 40 11.27 -5.67 -11.53
C LEU A 40 12.61 -6.38 -11.42
N ASP A 41 13.57 -5.88 -10.62
CA ASP A 41 14.85 -6.57 -10.43
C ASP A 41 14.68 -7.87 -9.64
N LEU A 42 13.77 -7.90 -8.63
CA LEU A 42 13.31 -9.14 -7.98
C LEU A 42 12.68 -10.16 -8.95
N MET A 43 12.29 -9.72 -10.16
CA MET A 43 11.68 -10.54 -11.20
C MET A 43 12.55 -10.73 -12.45
N LEU A 44 13.82 -10.26 -12.46
CA LEU A 44 14.75 -10.30 -13.60
C LEU A 44 14.20 -9.69 -14.91
N LYS A 45 13.33 -8.70 -14.78
CA LYS A 45 12.61 -8.04 -15.88
C LYS A 45 13.28 -6.74 -16.30
N ARG A 46 13.13 -6.35 -17.57
CA ARG A 46 13.59 -5.05 -18.08
C ARG A 46 12.53 -4.37 -18.93
N ILE A 47 12.16 -3.14 -18.54
CA ILE A 47 11.33 -2.25 -19.34
C ILE A 47 12.24 -1.19 -19.98
N PHE A 48 12.16 -1.05 -21.29
CA PHE A 48 12.87 -0.02 -22.05
C PHE A 48 12.02 1.27 -22.13
N PRO A 49 12.65 2.45 -22.33
CA PRO A 49 11.88 3.68 -22.57
C PRO A 49 11.09 3.59 -23.90
N PRO A 50 10.01 4.37 -24.06
CA PRO A 50 9.19 4.38 -25.27
C PRO A 50 9.95 4.71 -26.55
N GLN A 51 9.69 4.00 -27.64
CA GLN A 51 10.38 4.19 -28.92
C GLN A 51 9.38 4.18 -30.07
N LYS A 52 9.70 4.89 -31.16
CA LYS A 52 8.90 4.88 -32.38
C LYS A 52 9.08 3.57 -33.13
N ASP A 53 7.99 3.06 -33.71
CA ASP A 53 8.00 1.85 -34.54
C ASP A 53 8.99 1.96 -35.71
N ARG A 54 9.71 0.87 -35.97
CA ARG A 54 10.73 0.82 -37.02
C ARG A 54 10.12 0.66 -38.40
N SER A 55 9.99 1.76 -39.13
CA SER A 55 9.67 1.76 -40.58
C SER A 55 10.89 1.76 -41.50
N SER A 56 12.12 1.94 -40.97
CA SER A 56 13.36 2.03 -41.75
C SER A 56 14.59 1.54 -40.97
N LYS A 57 15.74 1.41 -41.66
CA LYS A 57 17.06 0.98 -41.11
C LYS A 57 17.73 2.01 -40.18
N THR A 58 17.10 3.13 -39.88
CA THR A 58 17.60 4.16 -38.96
C THR A 58 17.36 3.80 -37.48
N LEU A 59 18.10 4.44 -36.58
CA LEU A 59 17.89 4.29 -35.13
C LEU A 59 16.45 4.70 -34.76
N ALA A 60 15.78 3.93 -33.91
CA ALA A 60 14.42 4.24 -33.47
C ALA A 60 14.42 5.53 -32.64
N GLY A 61 13.67 6.54 -33.08
CA GLY A 61 13.57 7.82 -32.40
C GLY A 61 12.78 7.72 -31.09
N ALA A 62 13.08 8.64 -30.16
CA ALA A 62 12.29 8.80 -28.93
C ALA A 62 10.83 9.11 -29.26
N LEU A 63 9.91 8.44 -28.58
CA LEU A 63 8.48 8.72 -28.62
C LEU A 63 8.11 9.66 -27.47
N TYR A 64 7.46 10.78 -27.76
CA TYR A 64 7.06 11.78 -26.76
C TYR A 64 5.56 11.71 -26.42
N PRO A 65 5.13 12.09 -25.20
CA PRO A 65 3.73 11.93 -24.79
C PRO A 65 2.72 12.72 -25.62
N PHE A 66 3.04 13.94 -26.09
CA PHE A 66 2.19 14.69 -27.03
C PHE A 66 1.89 13.91 -28.32
N GLU A 67 2.87 13.17 -28.85
CA GLU A 67 2.69 12.34 -30.06
C GLU A 67 1.67 11.23 -29.80
N CYS A 68 1.72 10.61 -28.61
CA CYS A 68 0.74 9.62 -28.19
C CYS A 68 -0.68 10.19 -28.05
N ARG A 69 -0.82 11.41 -27.50
CA ARG A 69 -2.12 12.10 -27.42
C ARG A 69 -2.67 12.41 -28.81
N GLN A 70 -1.86 12.98 -29.71
CA GLN A 70 -2.30 13.36 -31.06
C GLN A 70 -2.62 12.15 -31.94
N ALA A 71 -1.76 11.13 -31.95
CA ALA A 71 -1.91 9.92 -32.77
C ALA A 71 -2.84 8.86 -32.16
N LYS A 72 -3.39 9.09 -30.95
CA LYS A 72 -4.24 8.14 -30.20
C LYS A 72 -3.61 6.77 -29.92
N ILE A 73 -2.29 6.73 -29.74
CA ILE A 73 -1.57 5.52 -29.33
C ILE A 73 -1.31 5.51 -27.82
N SER A 74 -0.99 4.36 -27.26
CA SER A 74 -0.55 4.24 -25.87
C SER A 74 0.91 4.68 -25.73
N TYR A 75 1.27 5.28 -24.59
CA TYR A 75 2.66 5.63 -24.27
C TYR A 75 3.33 4.41 -23.59
N THR A 76 3.88 3.52 -24.41
CA THR A 76 4.45 2.25 -23.97
C THR A 76 5.93 2.13 -24.29
N GLY A 77 6.63 1.33 -23.49
CA GLY A 77 8.00 0.91 -23.76
C GLY A 77 8.13 -0.61 -23.78
N SER A 78 8.98 -1.12 -24.66
CA SER A 78 9.11 -2.57 -24.87
C SER A 78 9.57 -3.30 -23.61
N PHE A 79 8.90 -4.41 -23.32
CA PHE A 79 9.05 -5.17 -22.09
C PHE A 79 9.74 -6.50 -22.37
N HIS A 80 10.91 -6.71 -21.77
CA HIS A 80 11.73 -7.89 -22.00
C HIS A 80 11.94 -8.67 -20.71
N ILE A 81 11.87 -9.99 -20.80
CA ILE A 81 12.18 -10.91 -19.71
C ILE A 81 13.37 -11.77 -20.12
N THR A 82 14.33 -11.96 -19.21
CA THR A 82 15.45 -12.87 -19.42
C THR A 82 15.06 -14.24 -18.87
N VAL A 83 14.87 -15.22 -19.75
CA VAL A 83 14.53 -16.60 -19.36
C VAL A 83 15.81 -17.43 -19.34
N CYS A 84 15.99 -18.20 -18.26
CA CYS A 84 17.11 -19.13 -18.12
C CYS A 84 16.61 -20.55 -18.41
N PHE A 85 17.22 -21.22 -19.38
CA PHE A 85 16.97 -22.63 -19.68
C PHE A 85 18.14 -23.46 -19.16
N GLN A 86 17.83 -24.55 -18.46
CA GLN A 86 18.79 -25.56 -18.07
C GLN A 86 18.13 -26.93 -18.29
N TYR A 87 18.93 -27.89 -18.74
CA TYR A 87 18.51 -29.27 -18.96
C TYR A 87 19.59 -30.18 -18.37
N ASP A 88 19.18 -31.15 -17.56
CA ASP A 88 20.04 -32.23 -17.01
C ASP A 88 21.35 -31.72 -16.38
N GLY A 89 21.27 -30.67 -15.56
CA GLY A 89 22.44 -30.04 -14.91
C GLY A 89 23.42 -29.32 -15.84
N GLY A 90 23.14 -29.27 -17.15
CA GLY A 90 24.01 -28.69 -18.19
C GLY A 90 24.12 -27.16 -18.17
N VAL A 91 24.64 -26.61 -19.27
CA VAL A 91 24.93 -25.16 -19.41
C VAL A 91 23.64 -24.33 -19.35
N VAL A 92 23.61 -23.33 -18.48
CA VAL A 92 22.47 -22.41 -18.35
C VAL A 92 22.46 -21.41 -19.50
N ILE A 93 21.49 -21.55 -20.41
CA ILE A 93 21.27 -20.63 -21.52
C ILE A 93 20.39 -19.48 -21.05
N ARG A 94 20.83 -18.23 -21.23
CA ARG A 94 20.10 -17.02 -20.86
C ARG A 94 19.67 -16.25 -22.10
N GLU A 95 18.39 -16.30 -22.43
CA GLU A 95 17.84 -15.62 -23.61
C GLU A 95 16.80 -14.56 -23.26
N LYS A 96 16.70 -13.54 -24.10
CA LYS A 96 15.81 -12.38 -23.88
C LYS A 96 14.63 -12.42 -24.84
N PHE A 97 13.43 -12.54 -24.28
CA PHE A 97 12.18 -12.52 -25.04
C PHE A 97 11.43 -11.22 -24.83
N ASN A 98 10.79 -10.72 -25.88
CA ASN A 98 9.91 -9.57 -25.83
C ASN A 98 8.49 -10.04 -25.43
N PHE A 99 7.98 -9.50 -24.32
CA PHE A 99 6.65 -9.76 -23.75
C PHE A 99 5.61 -8.69 -24.14
N GLY A 100 5.94 -7.85 -25.12
CA GLY A 100 5.10 -6.80 -25.68
C GLY A 100 5.38 -5.44 -25.07
N GLU A 101 4.36 -4.59 -25.07
CA GLU A 101 4.50 -3.15 -24.79
C GLU A 101 3.93 -2.79 -23.41
N PHE A 102 4.74 -2.17 -22.55
CA PHE A 102 4.36 -1.85 -21.17
C PHE A 102 4.06 -0.35 -21.00
N PRO A 103 2.87 0.04 -20.48
CA PRO A 103 2.53 1.44 -20.24
C PRO A 103 3.47 2.15 -19.26
N ILE A 104 4.07 3.27 -19.70
CA ILE A 104 5.01 4.04 -18.87
C ILE A 104 4.27 5.19 -18.20
N MET A 105 4.46 5.37 -16.88
CA MET A 105 3.95 6.53 -16.18
C MET A 105 4.74 7.78 -16.55
N LEU A 106 4.06 8.88 -16.87
CA LEU A 106 4.71 10.16 -17.17
C LEU A 106 5.52 10.63 -15.96
N ARG A 107 6.73 11.17 -16.23
CA ARG A 107 7.72 11.67 -15.25
C ARG A 107 8.36 10.61 -14.33
N SER A 108 8.07 9.33 -14.52
CA SER A 108 8.85 8.22 -13.95
C SER A 108 10.25 8.12 -14.56
N LYS A 109 11.14 7.33 -13.93
CA LYS A 109 12.50 7.01 -14.38
C LYS A 109 12.62 6.48 -15.83
N ARG A 110 11.55 5.92 -16.40
CA ARG A 110 11.53 5.40 -17.80
C ARG A 110 10.91 6.39 -18.81
N CYS A 111 10.48 7.56 -18.38
CA CYS A 111 9.91 8.61 -19.23
C CYS A 111 10.96 9.68 -19.59
N TYR A 112 11.02 10.10 -20.86
CA TYR A 112 11.94 11.16 -21.32
C TYR A 112 11.74 12.54 -20.68
N LEU A 113 10.60 12.75 -20.02
CA LEU A 113 10.28 13.98 -19.30
C LEU A 113 10.79 13.99 -17.85
N ARG A 114 11.43 12.89 -17.38
CA ARG A 114 12.08 12.86 -16.07
C ARG A 114 13.07 14.01 -15.94
N GLU A 115 12.97 14.74 -14.85
CA GLU A 115 13.82 15.90 -14.52
C GLU A 115 13.93 16.96 -15.64
N ALA A 116 13.00 16.95 -16.62
CA ALA A 116 12.89 18.02 -17.60
C ALA A 116 12.48 19.32 -16.89
N ASP A 117 13.23 20.37 -17.19
CA ASP A 117 12.95 21.74 -16.78
C ASP A 117 11.80 22.34 -17.62
N PRO A 118 11.21 23.47 -17.19
CA PRO A 118 10.10 24.09 -17.92
C PRO A 118 10.40 24.42 -19.39
N THR A 119 11.63 24.79 -19.74
CA THR A 119 11.97 25.15 -21.13
C THR A 119 12.01 23.92 -22.04
N LYS A 120 12.58 22.81 -21.55
CA LYS A 120 12.57 21.51 -22.23
C LYS A 120 11.16 20.93 -22.35
N LEU A 121 10.30 21.09 -21.32
CA LEU A 121 8.90 20.66 -21.38
C LEU A 121 8.14 21.38 -22.50
N VAL A 122 8.26 22.71 -22.59
CA VAL A 122 7.66 23.51 -23.68
C VAL A 122 8.25 23.15 -25.05
N ALA A 123 9.56 22.93 -25.15
CA ALA A 123 10.19 22.46 -26.39
C ALA A 123 9.68 21.06 -26.82
N CYS A 124 9.36 20.19 -25.86
CA CYS A 124 8.68 18.91 -26.08
C CYS A 124 7.16 19.02 -26.27
N LYS A 125 6.59 20.23 -26.41
CA LYS A 125 5.15 20.50 -26.58
C LYS A 125 4.25 20.03 -25.41
N GLU A 126 4.82 19.92 -24.21
CA GLU A 126 4.09 19.64 -22.98
C GLU A 126 3.83 20.94 -22.20
N GLU A 127 2.99 20.88 -21.16
CA GLU A 127 2.82 22.00 -20.24
C GLU A 127 4.13 22.31 -19.48
N ALA A 128 4.47 23.61 -19.33
CA ALA A 128 5.69 24.07 -18.65
C ALA A 128 5.84 23.57 -17.20
N ARG A 129 4.72 23.21 -16.56
CA ARG A 129 4.65 22.62 -15.23
C ARG A 129 3.93 21.26 -15.22
N GLU A 130 4.16 20.42 -16.24
CA GLU A 130 3.71 19.04 -16.21
C GLU A 130 4.38 18.26 -15.05
N MET A 131 3.55 17.62 -14.24
CA MET A 131 3.96 16.91 -13.02
C MET A 131 3.99 15.39 -13.24
N GLY A 132 3.19 14.86 -14.17
CA GLY A 132 3.11 13.42 -14.43
C GLY A 132 2.34 12.64 -13.36
N GLY A 133 2.71 11.38 -13.13
CA GLY A 133 2.00 10.50 -12.21
C GLY A 133 0.81 9.74 -12.82
N PHE A 134 0.59 9.83 -14.12
CA PHE A 134 -0.49 9.17 -14.87
C PHE A 134 0.04 8.49 -16.15
N PHE A 135 -0.81 7.70 -16.79
CA PHE A 135 -0.52 6.95 -18.03
C PHE A 135 -1.28 7.55 -19.22
N ILE A 136 -0.77 7.35 -20.43
CA ILE A 136 -1.51 7.67 -21.67
C ILE A 136 -1.80 6.36 -22.40
N LEU A 137 -3.08 6.07 -22.64
CA LEU A 137 -3.56 4.82 -23.23
C LEU A 137 -4.58 5.13 -24.31
N ASN A 138 -4.31 4.69 -25.55
CA ASN A 138 -5.07 5.08 -26.74
C ASN A 138 -5.28 6.62 -26.85
N GLY A 139 -4.26 7.42 -26.49
CA GLY A 139 -4.34 8.88 -26.41
C GLY A 139 -5.11 9.48 -25.21
N LEU A 140 -5.75 8.67 -24.35
CA LEU A 140 -6.47 9.15 -23.17
C LEU A 140 -5.60 9.12 -21.90
N GLU A 141 -5.67 10.16 -21.09
CA GLU A 141 -4.98 10.22 -19.79
C GLU A 141 -5.71 9.36 -18.74
N ARG A 142 -4.99 8.42 -18.12
CA ARG A 142 -5.52 7.42 -17.16
C ARG A 142 -4.70 7.41 -15.87
N LEU A 143 -5.39 7.47 -14.73
CA LEU A 143 -4.79 7.46 -13.39
C LEU A 143 -5.30 6.26 -12.59
N VAL A 144 -4.41 5.59 -11.86
CA VAL A 144 -4.79 4.61 -10.83
C VAL A 144 -5.15 5.37 -9.55
N ARG A 145 -6.38 5.17 -9.03
CA ARG A 145 -6.81 5.77 -7.76
C ARG A 145 -6.06 5.14 -6.60
N ALA A 146 -5.67 5.96 -5.63
CA ALA A 146 -5.16 5.46 -4.36
C ALA A 146 -6.30 4.87 -3.52
N LEU A 147 -6.04 3.74 -2.86
CA LEU A 147 -7.04 2.98 -2.11
C LEU A 147 -6.60 2.79 -0.66
N ILE A 148 -7.52 2.98 0.28
CA ILE A 148 -7.29 2.63 1.68
C ILE A 148 -7.37 1.11 1.84
N MET A 149 -6.34 0.53 2.45
CA MET A 149 -6.28 -0.88 2.83
C MET A 149 -6.04 -1.01 4.34
N PRO A 150 -6.35 -2.16 4.96
CA PRO A 150 -5.94 -2.41 6.34
C PRO A 150 -4.41 -2.40 6.47
N LYS A 151 -3.90 -1.77 7.54
CA LYS A 151 -2.46 -1.63 7.83
C LYS A 151 -1.81 -3.01 7.88
N ARG A 152 -0.73 -3.17 7.12
CA ARG A 152 0.03 -4.41 7.08
C ARG A 152 0.74 -4.71 8.40
N ASN A 153 0.94 -6.00 8.63
CA ASN A 153 1.76 -6.59 9.69
C ASN A 153 1.42 -6.11 11.12
N TYR A 154 0.25 -5.49 11.33
CA TYR A 154 -0.28 -5.14 12.65
C TYR A 154 -1.42 -6.10 13.02
N PRO A 155 -1.31 -6.87 14.12
CA PRO A 155 -2.41 -7.70 14.60
C PRO A 155 -3.53 -6.84 15.22
N MET A 156 -4.64 -6.69 14.51
CA MET A 156 -5.81 -5.93 14.96
C MET A 156 -6.77 -6.81 15.78
N SER A 157 -7.17 -6.37 16.97
CA SER A 157 -8.28 -6.92 17.74
C SER A 157 -9.61 -6.49 17.13
N VAL A 158 -10.40 -7.43 16.60
CA VAL A 158 -11.64 -7.12 15.87
C VAL A 158 -12.83 -7.84 16.49
N VAL A 159 -13.92 -7.10 16.68
CA VAL A 159 -15.23 -7.63 17.09
C VAL A 159 -16.22 -7.46 15.94
N ARG A 160 -16.79 -8.56 15.44
CA ARG A 160 -17.79 -8.56 14.35
C ARG A 160 -18.78 -9.71 14.51
N ASP A 161 -20.07 -9.41 14.44
CA ASP A 161 -21.14 -10.44 14.54
C ASP A 161 -21.02 -11.52 13.47
N SER A 162 -20.58 -11.15 12.25
CA SER A 162 -20.34 -12.08 11.14
C SER A 162 -19.25 -13.12 11.38
N PHE A 163 -18.57 -13.10 12.53
CA PHE A 163 -17.69 -14.19 12.96
C PHE A 163 -18.47 -15.32 13.68
N ARG A 164 -19.59 -15.00 14.34
CA ARG A 164 -20.50 -15.99 14.97
C ARG A 164 -21.23 -16.82 13.92
N ASP A 165 -21.67 -16.18 12.84
CA ASP A 165 -22.46 -16.81 11.75
C ASP A 165 -21.68 -17.85 10.92
N ARG A 166 -20.37 -18.04 11.18
CA ARG A 166 -19.50 -18.90 10.37
C ARG A 166 -19.67 -20.38 10.65
N ARG A 167 -19.70 -20.75 11.93
CA ARG A 167 -19.89 -22.11 12.44
C ARG A 167 -20.36 -22.04 13.89
N GLU A 168 -21.10 -23.07 14.30
CA GLU A 168 -21.50 -23.25 15.69
C GLU A 168 -20.27 -23.25 16.64
N GLY A 169 -20.44 -22.69 17.83
CA GLY A 169 -19.37 -22.54 18.83
C GLY A 169 -18.37 -21.40 18.59
N TYR A 170 -18.50 -20.61 17.52
CA TYR A 170 -17.66 -19.41 17.31
C TYR A 170 -18.16 -18.21 18.11
N THR A 171 -17.26 -17.25 18.38
CA THR A 171 -17.60 -15.95 18.97
C THR A 171 -17.41 -14.82 17.95
N ASP A 172 -17.85 -13.62 18.34
CA ASP A 172 -17.67 -12.36 17.62
C ASP A 172 -16.23 -11.82 17.69
N LYS A 173 -15.34 -12.44 18.48
CA LYS A 173 -13.99 -11.94 18.78
C LYS A 173 -12.92 -12.66 17.95
N ALA A 174 -12.07 -11.90 17.27
CA ALA A 174 -10.89 -12.41 16.57
C ALA A 174 -9.73 -11.41 16.58
N VAL A 175 -8.49 -11.89 16.41
CA VAL A 175 -7.34 -11.04 16.06
C VAL A 175 -6.97 -11.28 14.60
N VAL A 176 -6.89 -10.22 13.79
CA VAL A 176 -6.69 -10.28 12.35
C VAL A 176 -5.40 -9.56 11.97
N ILE A 177 -4.54 -10.21 11.19
CA ILE A 177 -3.30 -9.62 10.65
C ILE A 177 -3.27 -9.79 9.13
N ARG A 178 -3.01 -8.70 8.41
CA ARG A 178 -2.71 -8.73 6.98
C ARG A 178 -1.19 -8.79 6.80
N CYS A 179 -0.66 -9.97 6.53
CA CYS A 179 0.77 -10.20 6.35
C CYS A 179 1.18 -9.82 4.93
N VAL A 180 2.15 -8.93 4.76
CA VAL A 180 2.65 -8.50 3.44
C VAL A 180 4.10 -8.92 3.28
N ARG A 181 4.40 -9.67 2.21
CA ARG A 181 5.76 -10.07 1.84
C ARG A 181 6.55 -8.85 1.33
N GLY A 182 7.88 -8.94 1.27
CA GLY A 182 8.73 -7.91 0.66
C GLY A 182 8.37 -7.57 -0.80
N ASP A 183 7.70 -8.48 -1.50
CA ASP A 183 7.19 -8.29 -2.87
C ASP A 183 5.80 -7.61 -2.97
N LEU A 184 5.26 -7.14 -1.85
CA LEU A 184 3.95 -6.49 -1.68
C LEU A 184 2.71 -7.40 -1.81
N SER A 185 2.85 -8.70 -2.11
CA SER A 185 1.73 -9.65 -2.02
C SER A 185 1.29 -9.84 -0.56
N SER A 186 -0.02 -9.98 -0.33
CA SER A 186 -0.59 -10.09 1.01
C SER A 186 -1.43 -11.33 1.24
N VAL A 187 -1.34 -11.86 2.47
CA VAL A 187 -2.15 -12.96 2.98
C VAL A 187 -2.75 -12.53 4.31
N THR A 188 -4.08 -12.51 4.39
CA THR A 188 -4.80 -12.21 5.64
C THR A 188 -4.97 -13.48 6.48
N VAL A 189 -4.42 -13.46 7.70
CA VAL A 189 -4.51 -14.53 8.70
C VAL A 189 -5.37 -14.05 9.86
N LYS A 190 -6.23 -14.93 10.40
CA LYS A 190 -7.23 -14.59 11.41
C LYS A 190 -7.22 -15.60 12.55
N LEU A 191 -7.14 -15.13 13.79
CA LEU A 191 -7.17 -15.95 15.00
C LEU A 191 -8.55 -15.79 15.67
N TYR A 192 -9.39 -16.81 15.56
CA TYR A 192 -10.76 -16.81 16.10
C TYR A 192 -10.81 -17.39 17.50
N TYR A 193 -11.62 -16.79 18.38
CA TYR A 193 -11.93 -17.34 19.70
C TYR A 193 -13.24 -18.15 19.69
N LEU A 194 -13.23 -19.32 20.32
CA LEU A 194 -14.38 -20.22 20.40
C LEU A 194 -15.00 -20.21 21.81
N GLN A 195 -16.28 -20.54 21.89
CA GLN A 195 -17.05 -20.58 23.14
C GLN A 195 -16.52 -21.61 24.14
N ASN A 196 -15.83 -22.65 23.66
CA ASN A 196 -15.18 -23.67 24.50
C ASN A 196 -13.84 -23.22 25.11
N GLY A 197 -13.39 -21.98 24.85
CA GLY A 197 -12.11 -21.46 25.35
C GLY A 197 -10.89 -21.72 24.47
N SER A 198 -11.02 -22.54 23.41
CA SER A 198 -9.96 -22.75 22.42
C SER A 198 -9.94 -21.64 21.36
N ALA A 199 -8.92 -21.68 20.49
CA ALA A 199 -8.74 -20.78 19.36
C ALA A 199 -8.46 -21.53 18.05
N ARG A 200 -8.79 -20.89 16.93
CA ARG A 200 -8.59 -21.42 15.56
C ARG A 200 -7.87 -20.40 14.67
N LEU A 201 -6.81 -20.83 14.01
CA LEU A 201 -6.07 -20.04 13.03
C LEU A 201 -6.66 -20.26 11.64
N GLY A 202 -7.27 -19.22 11.07
CA GLY A 202 -7.87 -19.18 9.74
C GLY A 202 -6.94 -18.53 8.70
N PHE A 203 -6.79 -19.16 7.55
CA PHE A 203 -6.10 -18.61 6.37
C PHE A 203 -6.79 -19.04 5.07
N TRP A 204 -6.50 -18.34 3.97
CA TRP A 204 -7.12 -18.60 2.66
C TRP A 204 -6.19 -19.42 1.76
N LEU A 205 -6.75 -20.47 1.16
CA LEU A 205 -6.12 -21.36 0.18
C LEU A 205 -7.19 -21.72 -0.86
N GLN A 206 -6.90 -21.62 -2.16
CA GLN A 206 -7.85 -21.96 -3.24
C GLN A 206 -9.26 -21.36 -3.09
N MET A 207 -9.33 -20.06 -2.74
CA MET A 207 -10.59 -19.33 -2.50
C MET A 207 -11.48 -19.92 -1.37
N LYS A 208 -10.94 -20.82 -0.54
CA LYS A 208 -11.58 -21.38 0.65
C LYS A 208 -10.78 -20.99 1.89
N GLU A 209 -11.45 -20.89 3.03
CA GLU A 209 -10.82 -20.55 4.30
C GLU A 209 -10.66 -21.80 5.17
N TYR A 210 -9.42 -22.17 5.45
CA TYR A 210 -9.05 -23.35 6.23
C TYR A 210 -8.72 -22.94 7.67
N MET A 211 -9.05 -23.81 8.62
CA MET A 211 -9.03 -23.51 10.05
C MET A 211 -8.20 -24.55 10.81
N LEU A 212 -7.08 -24.15 11.41
CA LEU A 212 -6.20 -25.03 12.19
C LEU A 212 -6.38 -24.82 13.71
N PRO A 213 -6.35 -25.88 14.54
CA PRO A 213 -6.22 -25.75 15.99
C PRO A 213 -4.92 -25.06 16.38
N VAL A 214 -5.01 -24.01 17.22
CA VAL A 214 -3.83 -23.19 17.57
C VAL A 214 -2.77 -23.98 18.33
N GLY A 215 -3.17 -24.94 19.17
CA GLY A 215 -2.23 -25.84 19.86
C GLY A 215 -1.38 -26.66 18.89
N VAL A 216 -1.98 -27.13 17.79
CA VAL A 216 -1.25 -27.86 16.74
C VAL A 216 -0.30 -26.92 16.00
N VAL A 217 -0.74 -25.71 15.62
CA VAL A 217 0.13 -24.74 14.94
C VAL A 217 1.31 -24.29 15.81
N LEU A 218 1.10 -24.14 17.12
CA LEU A 218 2.16 -23.79 18.07
C LEU A 218 3.23 -24.88 18.15
N LYS A 219 2.85 -26.16 18.28
CA LYS A 219 3.80 -27.31 18.26
C LYS A 219 4.52 -27.44 16.91
N PHE A 220 3.81 -27.19 15.82
CA PHE A 220 4.27 -27.29 14.43
C PHE A 220 5.31 -26.23 14.04
N SER A 221 5.13 -24.97 14.50
CA SER A 221 5.95 -23.82 14.08
C SER A 221 7.36 -23.76 14.69
N LEU A 222 7.83 -24.80 15.38
CA LEU A 222 9.10 -24.78 16.12
C LEU A 222 10.18 -25.57 15.40
N SER A 223 10.84 -24.91 14.45
CA SER A 223 12.03 -25.46 13.79
C SER A 223 13.12 -25.85 14.80
N THR A 224 13.71 -27.05 14.62
CA THR A 224 14.87 -27.56 15.37
C THR A 224 16.18 -26.80 15.05
N CYS A 225 16.17 -25.48 15.25
CA CYS A 225 17.33 -24.62 15.07
C CYS A 225 18.24 -24.61 16.30
N ALA A 226 19.19 -25.54 16.32
CA ALA A 226 20.61 -25.35 16.63
C ALA A 226 21.08 -24.36 17.75
N CYS A 227 20.30 -24.09 18.80
CA CYS A 227 20.79 -23.46 20.04
C CYS A 227 21.58 -24.49 20.89
N LYS A 228 22.70 -24.97 20.34
CA LYS A 228 23.57 -25.98 20.97
C LYS A 228 24.75 -25.39 21.76
N ASN A 229 24.83 -24.07 21.88
CA ASN A 229 25.87 -23.36 22.63
C ASN A 229 25.24 -22.30 23.54
N VAL A 230 25.80 -22.16 24.75
CA VAL A 230 25.28 -21.32 25.86
C VAL A 230 23.91 -21.83 26.31
N ILE A 231 23.78 -22.70 27.32
CA ILE A 231 24.42 -22.66 28.65
C ILE A 231 24.94 -24.05 29.04
N VAL A 232 26.26 -24.18 29.18
CA VAL A 232 26.89 -25.28 29.94
C VAL A 232 27.92 -24.66 30.88
N HIS A 233 27.48 -24.28 32.07
CA HIS A 233 28.25 -24.29 33.31
C HIS A 233 27.37 -23.81 34.48
N GLN A 234 27.60 -24.38 35.67
CA GLN A 234 27.00 -24.00 36.97
C GLN A 234 25.48 -24.31 37.10
N THR A 235 25.00 -25.05 38.09
CA THR A 235 25.64 -25.70 39.26
C THR A 235 24.91 -26.98 39.64
N ALA A 236 25.65 -28.07 39.84
CA ALA A 236 25.25 -29.10 40.80
C ALA A 236 25.49 -28.59 42.24
N ILE A 237 24.95 -29.30 43.24
CA ILE A 237 25.01 -29.01 44.69
C ILE A 237 23.99 -27.96 45.17
N ALA A 238 22.82 -28.44 45.61
CA ALA A 238 22.44 -28.39 47.03
C ALA A 238 21.21 -29.27 47.27
N ILE A 239 21.38 -30.29 48.12
CA ILE A 239 20.27 -31.10 48.64
C ILE A 239 19.59 -30.30 49.76
N ASN A 240 18.25 -30.26 49.76
CA ASN A 240 17.55 -30.45 51.03
C ASN A 240 16.17 -31.09 50.82
N LEU A 241 16.01 -32.28 51.39
CA LEU A 241 14.73 -32.94 51.55
C LEU A 241 13.85 -32.13 52.50
N LEU A 242 12.57 -31.98 52.17
CA LEU A 242 11.44 -32.37 53.03
C LEU A 242 10.11 -32.20 52.26
N PHE A 243 9.10 -32.99 52.64
CA PHE A 243 7.76 -33.06 52.04
C PHE A 243 7.61 -33.72 50.64
N LEU A 244 8.14 -34.93 50.51
CA LEU A 244 7.37 -35.99 49.86
C LEU A 244 6.30 -36.50 50.84
N THR A 245 5.02 -36.36 50.51
CA THR A 245 4.02 -37.45 50.40
C THR A 245 2.60 -36.87 50.25
N ARG A 246 2.04 -36.97 49.03
CA ARG A 246 0.62 -37.24 48.68
C ARG A 246 0.26 -36.55 47.34
N LEU A 247 0.58 -37.23 46.24
CA LEU A 247 -0.40 -37.67 45.23
C LEU A 247 0.34 -38.54 44.20
N SER A 248 -0.08 -39.79 44.10
CA SER A 248 0.50 -40.78 43.19
C SER A 248 -0.12 -40.68 41.78
N LYS A 249 0.65 -41.13 40.78
CA LYS A 249 0.34 -41.15 39.32
C LYS A 249 0.46 -39.81 38.59
N PHE A 250 1.69 -39.45 38.18
CA PHE A 250 2.03 -38.87 36.86
C PHE A 250 3.56 -38.62 36.77
N MET A 251 4.38 -39.70 36.83
CA MET A 251 5.83 -39.55 36.69
C MET A 251 6.52 -40.84 36.22
N LEU A 252 6.21 -41.29 34.99
CA LEU A 252 6.90 -42.37 34.29
C LEU A 252 6.91 -42.12 32.77
N LEU A 253 7.72 -41.16 32.34
CA LEU A 253 8.66 -41.30 31.22
C LEU A 253 9.51 -40.03 31.16
N HIS A 254 10.77 -40.14 31.57
CA HIS A 254 11.72 -39.03 31.52
C HIS A 254 12.97 -39.52 30.81
N GLU A 255 12.91 -39.67 29.48
CA GLU A 255 14.04 -39.90 28.56
C GLU A 255 13.52 -40.10 27.12
N ALA A 256 13.56 -39.05 26.30
CA ALA A 256 13.81 -39.11 24.84
C ALA A 256 13.60 -37.73 24.17
N LEU A 257 14.66 -37.21 23.54
CA LEU A 257 14.65 -36.57 22.22
C LEU A 257 13.68 -35.39 21.94
N ILE A 258 14.23 -34.17 22.04
CA ILE A 258 13.95 -32.98 21.18
C ILE A 258 12.56 -32.31 21.39
N ASP A 259 12.41 -31.11 20.82
CA ASP A 259 11.22 -30.23 20.76
C ASP A 259 10.74 -29.59 22.09
N THR A 260 10.15 -28.39 22.01
CA THR A 260 9.75 -27.64 23.22
C THR A 260 8.58 -28.33 23.93
N ASN A 261 8.68 -28.45 25.25
CA ASN A 261 7.67 -29.11 26.06
C ASN A 261 6.35 -28.28 26.12
N ASP A 262 5.19 -28.95 26.27
CA ASP A 262 3.88 -28.30 26.49
C ASP A 262 3.92 -27.29 27.65
N HIS A 263 4.76 -27.56 28.66
CA HIS A 263 5.03 -26.63 29.75
C HIS A 263 5.64 -25.30 29.30
N GLU A 264 6.53 -25.29 28.30
CA GLU A 264 7.14 -24.06 27.77
C GLU A 264 6.12 -23.23 26.96
N ILE A 265 5.27 -23.89 26.18
CA ILE A 265 4.17 -23.23 25.45
C ILE A 265 3.17 -22.63 26.45
N TYR A 266 2.75 -23.39 27.46
CA TYR A 266 1.90 -22.91 28.55
C TYR A 266 2.51 -21.67 29.24
N LYS A 267 3.81 -21.74 29.54
CA LYS A 267 4.59 -20.69 30.19
C LYS A 267 4.70 -19.42 29.33
N LYS A 268 4.93 -19.52 28.02
CA LYS A 268 4.93 -18.37 27.10
C LYS A 268 3.52 -17.79 26.86
N LEU A 269 2.47 -18.58 27.03
CA LEU A 269 1.07 -18.09 26.99
C LEU A 269 0.65 -17.36 28.27
N THR A 270 1.19 -17.75 29.44
CA THR A 270 0.77 -17.24 30.77
C THR A 270 1.71 -16.19 31.38
N CYS A 271 2.99 -16.26 31.04
CA CYS A 271 4.05 -15.38 31.51
C CYS A 271 4.75 -14.71 30.33
N CYS A 272 5.57 -13.71 30.66
CA CYS A 272 6.71 -13.36 29.83
C CYS A 272 7.99 -13.52 30.70
N TYR A 273 9.19 -13.47 30.11
CA TYR A 273 10.52 -13.57 30.76
C TYR A 273 11.26 -12.23 31.14
N SER A 274 11.39 -11.82 32.41
CA SER A 274 12.13 -10.59 32.81
C SER A 274 13.57 -10.84 33.25
N GLU A 275 14.54 -10.06 32.78
CA GLU A 275 15.95 -10.20 33.20
C GLU A 275 16.23 -9.78 34.65
N LYS A 276 15.49 -8.80 35.20
CA LYS A 276 15.74 -8.32 36.58
C LYS A 276 15.07 -9.15 37.67
N ASN A 277 13.92 -9.75 37.37
CA ASN A 277 13.05 -10.41 38.36
C ASN A 277 12.73 -11.88 38.00
N GLY A 278 13.27 -12.41 36.90
CA GLY A 278 12.89 -13.71 36.36
C GLY A 278 11.51 -13.69 35.70
N GLU A 279 10.81 -14.82 35.72
CA GLU A 279 9.45 -14.91 35.19
C GLU A 279 8.49 -14.03 35.98
N VAL A 280 7.82 -13.10 35.28
CA VAL A 280 6.72 -12.34 35.87
C VAL A 280 5.46 -12.67 35.07
N LYS A 281 4.31 -12.70 35.76
CA LYS A 281 3.01 -12.85 35.11
C LYS A 281 2.86 -11.79 34.01
N GLY A 282 2.35 -12.20 32.85
CA GLY A 282 2.13 -11.28 31.73
C GLY A 282 1.10 -10.20 32.09
N ALA A 283 0.93 -9.21 31.20
CA ALA A 283 0.01 -8.07 31.42
C ALA A 283 -1.44 -8.45 31.75
N VAL A 284 -1.84 -9.71 31.50
CA VAL A 284 -3.19 -10.26 31.73
C VAL A 284 -3.12 -11.55 32.58
N GLY A 285 -2.18 -11.66 33.52
CA GLY A 285 -1.88 -12.87 34.32
C GLY A 285 -2.95 -13.31 35.33
N THR A 286 -4.20 -13.48 34.88
CA THR A 286 -5.32 -14.03 35.64
C THR A 286 -5.33 -15.56 35.59
N GLN A 287 -6.03 -16.19 36.54
CA GLN A 287 -6.20 -17.66 36.55
C GLN A 287 -6.90 -18.18 35.29
N LEU A 288 -7.80 -17.37 34.72
CA LEU A 288 -8.58 -17.67 33.50
C LEU A 288 -7.69 -17.91 32.27
N ILE A 289 -6.56 -17.20 32.13
CA ILE A 289 -5.63 -17.45 31.01
C ILE A 289 -4.93 -18.79 31.16
N GLY A 290 -4.58 -19.21 32.38
CA GLY A 290 -4.01 -20.53 32.64
C GLY A 290 -4.99 -21.65 32.24
N GLU A 291 -6.26 -21.51 32.60
CA GLU A 291 -7.31 -22.47 32.23
C GLU A 291 -7.51 -22.54 30.70
N ARG A 292 -7.55 -21.41 29.99
CA ARG A 292 -7.64 -21.39 28.51
C ARG A 292 -6.40 -21.91 27.80
N ALA A 293 -5.20 -21.56 28.29
CA ALA A 293 -3.94 -22.09 27.75
C ALA A 293 -3.88 -23.61 27.90
N LYS A 294 -4.39 -24.15 29.03
CA LYS A 294 -4.55 -25.59 29.20
C LYS A 294 -5.53 -26.20 28.19
N ILE A 295 -6.71 -25.62 27.99
CA ILE A 295 -7.69 -26.10 26.99
C ILE A 295 -7.08 -26.22 25.57
N ILE A 296 -6.25 -25.25 25.16
CA ILE A 296 -5.56 -25.27 23.86
C ILE A 296 -4.54 -26.43 23.75
N LEU A 297 -3.86 -26.78 24.85
CA LEU A 297 -2.89 -27.87 24.90
C LEU A 297 -3.56 -29.25 25.02
N ASP A 298 -4.57 -29.37 25.90
CA ASP A 298 -5.39 -30.56 26.07
C ASP A 298 -6.04 -30.96 24.72
N GLU A 299 -6.47 -29.99 23.90
CA GLU A 299 -7.00 -30.25 22.54
C GLU A 299 -5.97 -30.88 21.59
N ALA A 300 -4.69 -30.47 21.64
CA ALA A 300 -3.63 -31.10 20.85
C ALA A 300 -3.32 -32.53 21.34
N GLN A 301 -3.41 -32.76 22.65
CA GLN A 301 -3.26 -34.09 23.25
C GLN A 301 -4.44 -35.02 22.90
N HIS A 302 -5.66 -34.50 22.80
CA HIS A 302 -6.83 -35.25 22.32
C HIS A 302 -6.71 -35.71 20.86
N LEU A 303 -5.94 -34.99 20.03
CA LEU A 303 -5.58 -35.41 18.66
C LEU A 303 -4.40 -36.41 18.62
N ALA A 304 -3.88 -36.82 19.78
CA ALA A 304 -2.69 -37.67 19.93
C ALA A 304 -1.41 -37.10 19.27
N LEU A 305 -1.30 -35.77 19.16
CA LEU A 305 -0.16 -35.06 18.57
C LEU A 305 0.78 -34.56 19.67
N PHE A 306 1.88 -35.29 19.88
CA PHE A 306 2.84 -35.05 20.96
C PHE A 306 4.14 -34.39 20.48
N THR A 307 4.69 -34.82 19.33
CA THR A 307 5.96 -34.29 18.77
C THR A 307 5.74 -33.32 17.60
N GLN A 308 6.76 -32.54 17.24
CA GLN A 308 6.69 -31.67 16.05
C GLN A 308 6.47 -32.49 14.78
N GLU A 309 7.20 -33.60 14.63
CA GLU A 309 7.16 -34.48 13.45
C GLU A 309 5.76 -35.07 13.23
N GLN A 310 5.04 -35.45 14.29
CA GLN A 310 3.65 -35.89 14.23
C GLN A 310 2.72 -34.76 13.74
N CYS A 311 2.92 -33.52 14.21
CA CYS A 311 2.14 -32.36 13.78
C CYS A 311 2.40 -32.02 12.30
N LEU A 312 3.68 -32.06 11.88
CA LEU A 312 4.12 -31.89 10.51
C LEU A 312 3.47 -32.92 9.58
N GLN A 313 3.52 -34.21 9.95
CA GLN A 313 2.92 -35.29 9.17
C GLN A 313 1.40 -35.14 9.07
N HIS A 314 0.70 -34.85 10.17
CA HIS A 314 -0.75 -34.69 10.19
C HIS A 314 -1.24 -33.51 9.32
N ILE A 315 -0.54 -32.37 9.37
CA ILE A 315 -0.84 -31.23 8.49
C ILE A 315 -0.50 -31.59 7.04
N GLY A 316 0.64 -32.22 6.80
CA GLY A 316 1.05 -32.64 5.46
C GLY A 316 0.02 -33.56 4.80
N GLU A 317 -0.44 -34.60 5.50
CA GLU A 317 -1.46 -35.54 5.01
C GLU A 317 -2.78 -34.83 4.63
N HIS A 318 -3.23 -33.88 5.45
CA HIS A 318 -4.47 -33.15 5.20
C HIS A 318 -4.36 -32.11 4.07
N PHE A 319 -3.18 -31.55 3.81
CA PHE A 319 -2.99 -30.47 2.82
C PHE A 319 -2.28 -30.89 1.53
N GLN A 320 -1.61 -32.04 1.48
CA GLN A 320 -1.01 -32.59 0.25
C GLN A 320 -2.02 -32.68 -0.92
N PRO A 321 -3.26 -33.18 -0.77
CA PRO A 321 -4.22 -33.23 -1.89
C PRO A 321 -4.77 -31.85 -2.32
N LEU A 322 -4.45 -30.79 -1.57
CA LEU A 322 -4.83 -29.40 -1.86
C LEU A 322 -3.67 -28.58 -2.45
N MET A 323 -2.42 -29.05 -2.32
CA MET A 323 -1.23 -28.39 -2.84
C MET A 323 -0.80 -29.03 -4.15
N GLU A 324 -1.24 -28.47 -5.27
CA GLU A 324 -0.81 -28.92 -6.60
C GLU A 324 0.71 -28.77 -6.76
N GLY A 325 1.36 -29.77 -7.38
CA GLY A 325 2.81 -29.76 -7.65
C GLY A 325 3.73 -30.29 -6.54
N ILE A 326 3.23 -30.45 -5.30
CA ILE A 326 4.02 -30.98 -4.15
C ILE A 326 3.59 -32.43 -3.78
N GLY A 327 2.78 -33.08 -4.63
CA GLY A 327 2.18 -34.39 -4.36
C GLY A 327 3.16 -35.57 -4.20
N GLU A 328 4.42 -35.43 -4.64
CA GLU A 328 5.47 -36.44 -4.49
C GLU A 328 6.48 -36.11 -3.36
N GLU A 329 6.41 -34.92 -2.74
CA GLU A 329 7.27 -34.58 -1.61
C GLU A 329 6.75 -35.18 -0.30
N SER A 330 7.62 -35.24 0.72
CA SER A 330 7.24 -35.75 2.04
C SER A 330 6.20 -34.86 2.72
N TYR A 331 5.33 -35.45 3.55
CA TYR A 331 4.31 -34.72 4.31
C TYR A 331 4.89 -33.56 5.14
N SER A 332 6.12 -33.74 5.68
CA SER A 332 6.83 -32.67 6.39
C SER A 332 7.16 -31.48 5.47
N ALA A 333 7.62 -31.74 4.23
CA ALA A 333 7.91 -30.68 3.26
C ALA A 333 6.64 -29.93 2.81
N VAL A 334 5.53 -30.63 2.58
CA VAL A 334 4.20 -30.03 2.31
C VAL A 334 3.81 -29.07 3.43
N ALA A 335 3.94 -29.51 4.69
CA ALA A 335 3.55 -28.71 5.85
C ALA A 335 4.49 -27.49 6.05
N ASP A 336 5.79 -27.66 5.83
CA ASP A 336 6.77 -26.57 5.87
C ASP A 336 6.54 -25.55 4.73
N ALA A 337 6.13 -26.01 3.55
CA ALA A 337 5.70 -25.15 2.44
C ALA A 337 4.43 -24.35 2.80
N LEU A 338 3.46 -24.96 3.49
CA LEU A 338 2.26 -24.29 3.99
C LEU A 338 2.61 -23.18 5.00
N LEU A 339 3.51 -23.44 5.94
CA LEU A 339 4.05 -22.42 6.86
C LEU A 339 4.71 -21.26 6.14
N ARG A 340 5.52 -21.55 5.12
CA ARG A 340 6.25 -20.51 4.36
C ARG A 340 5.31 -19.70 3.46
N ASN A 341 4.30 -20.33 2.87
CA ASN A 341 3.47 -19.68 1.85
C ASN A 341 2.18 -19.02 2.35
N TYR A 342 1.59 -19.48 3.45
CA TYR A 342 0.26 -19.00 3.89
C TYR A 342 0.22 -18.49 5.33
N ILE A 343 1.15 -18.89 6.20
CA ILE A 343 1.16 -18.50 7.62
C ILE A 343 2.26 -17.47 7.88
N PHE A 344 1.86 -16.27 8.32
CA PHE A 344 2.76 -15.16 8.70
C PHE A 344 3.85 -14.87 7.67
N VAL A 345 3.47 -14.75 6.39
CA VAL A 345 4.36 -14.66 5.22
C VAL A 345 5.32 -13.45 5.17
N HIS A 346 5.23 -12.55 6.15
CA HIS A 346 6.14 -11.41 6.31
C HIS A 346 7.37 -11.74 7.17
N LEU A 347 7.41 -12.95 7.75
CA LEU A 347 8.49 -13.46 8.59
C LEU A 347 9.11 -14.69 7.90
N ASP A 348 10.43 -14.72 7.78
CA ASP A 348 11.15 -15.85 7.19
C ASP A 348 11.49 -16.94 8.21
N ASP A 349 11.78 -16.57 9.48
CA ASP A 349 12.09 -17.53 10.55
C ASP A 349 10.81 -18.04 11.23
N ASN A 350 10.73 -19.36 11.39
CA ASN A 350 9.67 -20.05 12.11
C ASN A 350 9.62 -19.67 13.61
N ASN A 351 10.73 -19.26 14.23
CA ASN A 351 10.73 -18.74 15.61
C ASN A 351 10.01 -17.40 15.74
N ASP A 352 10.23 -16.48 14.80
CA ASP A 352 9.51 -15.19 14.77
C ASP A 352 8.00 -15.42 14.58
N LYS A 353 7.62 -16.38 13.72
CA LYS A 353 6.22 -16.79 13.52
C LYS A 353 5.58 -17.35 14.79
N PHE A 354 6.31 -18.21 15.52
CA PHE A 354 5.86 -18.73 16.80
C PHE A 354 5.66 -17.60 17.83
N ASN A 355 6.63 -16.68 17.96
CA ASN A 355 6.54 -15.55 18.88
C ASN A 355 5.37 -14.61 18.53
N LEU A 356 5.12 -14.35 17.24
CA LEU A 356 3.97 -13.57 16.79
C LEU A 356 2.64 -14.30 17.08
N LEU A 357 2.55 -15.61 16.90
CA LEU A 357 1.35 -16.38 17.23
C LEU A 357 1.02 -16.32 18.73
N ILE A 358 2.04 -16.45 19.59
CA ILE A 358 1.90 -16.27 21.05
C ILE A 358 1.37 -14.86 21.36
N PHE A 359 1.96 -13.81 20.77
CA PHE A 359 1.50 -12.43 20.93
C PHE A 359 0.03 -12.24 20.49
N MET A 360 -0.37 -12.83 19.36
CA MET A 360 -1.76 -12.78 18.89
C MET A 360 -2.74 -13.49 19.84
N VAL A 361 -2.36 -14.62 20.43
CA VAL A 361 -3.18 -15.33 21.43
C VAL A 361 -3.30 -14.51 22.72
N GLN A 362 -2.21 -13.92 23.21
CA GLN A 362 -2.22 -13.02 24.37
C GLN A 362 -3.13 -11.79 24.13
N LYS A 363 -3.02 -11.14 22.95
CA LYS A 363 -3.89 -10.02 22.55
C LYS A 363 -5.37 -10.46 22.40
N LEU A 364 -5.62 -11.66 21.89
CA LEU A 364 -6.97 -12.23 21.81
C LEU A 364 -7.59 -12.46 23.20
N PHE A 365 -6.84 -13.05 24.14
CA PHE A 365 -7.32 -13.23 25.52
C PHE A 365 -7.56 -11.88 26.23
N SER A 366 -6.71 -10.88 26.00
CA SER A 366 -6.94 -9.51 26.51
C SER A 366 -8.26 -8.90 26.03
N LEU A 367 -8.62 -9.14 24.75
CA LEU A 367 -9.92 -8.75 24.17
C LEU A 367 -11.09 -9.58 24.70
N VAL A 368 -10.88 -10.88 24.98
CA VAL A 368 -11.90 -11.75 25.59
C VAL A 368 -12.23 -11.25 27.00
N ASP A 369 -11.20 -10.98 27.80
CA ASP A 369 -11.28 -10.51 29.20
C ASP A 369 -11.63 -9.01 29.34
N GLN A 370 -11.84 -8.32 28.22
CA GLN A 370 -12.19 -6.88 28.18
C GLN A 370 -11.14 -5.97 28.83
N THR A 371 -9.89 -6.42 28.93
CA THR A 371 -8.76 -5.61 29.42
C THR A 371 -8.24 -4.68 28.34
N SER A 372 -8.36 -5.07 27.07
CA SER A 372 -8.12 -4.22 25.89
C SER A 372 -9.40 -3.99 25.09
N THR A 373 -9.58 -2.78 24.54
CA THR A 373 -10.63 -2.49 23.56
C THR A 373 -10.33 -3.07 22.17
N PRO A 374 -11.36 -3.30 21.34
CA PRO A 374 -11.16 -3.64 19.93
C PRO A 374 -10.56 -2.47 19.15
N ASP A 375 -9.65 -2.78 18.23
CA ASP A 375 -9.07 -1.85 17.27
C ASP A 375 -10.16 -1.45 16.25
N ASN A 376 -10.40 -0.14 16.10
CA ASN A 376 -11.36 0.37 15.12
C ASN A 376 -10.83 0.18 13.69
N THR A 377 -11.40 -0.74 12.92
CA THR A 377 -10.98 -1.00 11.53
C THR A 377 -11.27 0.17 10.58
N ASP A 378 -12.17 1.08 10.96
CA ASP A 378 -12.49 2.26 10.15
C ASP A 378 -11.55 3.45 10.40
N SER A 379 -10.80 3.44 11.52
CA SER A 379 -9.84 4.49 11.88
C SER A 379 -8.57 4.47 11.02
N LEU A 380 -8.06 5.65 10.67
CA LEU A 380 -6.87 5.82 9.84
C LEU A 380 -5.61 5.26 10.50
N GLN A 381 -5.57 5.17 11.83
CA GLN A 381 -4.47 4.55 12.59
C GLN A 381 -4.20 3.09 12.15
N ASN A 382 -5.27 2.37 11.78
CA ASN A 382 -5.26 0.96 11.40
C ASN A 382 -5.26 0.74 9.87
N GLN A 383 -4.86 1.76 9.11
CA GLN A 383 -4.96 1.78 7.65
C GLN A 383 -3.66 2.22 6.97
N GLU A 384 -3.56 1.89 5.68
CA GLU A 384 -2.47 2.23 4.77
C GLU A 384 -3.01 2.61 3.38
N ILE A 385 -2.15 3.13 2.49
CA ILE A 385 -2.54 3.62 1.16
C ILE A 385 -1.91 2.79 0.03
N LEU A 386 -2.71 1.99 -0.65
CA LEU A 386 -2.30 1.27 -1.86
C LEU A 386 -2.15 2.25 -3.03
N LEU A 387 -0.95 2.29 -3.61
CA LEU A 387 -0.55 3.19 -4.69
C LEU A 387 -0.43 2.47 -6.05
N ALA A 388 -0.33 3.26 -7.12
CA ALA A 388 -0.32 2.80 -8.50
C ALA A 388 0.73 1.72 -8.79
N GLY A 389 2.00 1.99 -8.45
CA GLY A 389 3.07 1.03 -8.70
C GLY A 389 2.96 -0.22 -7.84
N HIS A 390 2.52 -0.10 -6.57
CA HIS A 390 2.28 -1.24 -5.69
C HIS A 390 1.22 -2.18 -6.26
N LEU A 391 0.09 -1.65 -6.76
CA LEU A 391 -0.95 -2.44 -7.42
C LEU A 391 -0.41 -3.19 -8.66
N ILE A 392 0.41 -2.50 -9.48
CA ILE A 392 1.00 -3.09 -10.67
C ILE A 392 2.06 -4.15 -10.32
N THR A 393 2.87 -3.96 -9.26
CA THR A 393 3.81 -4.97 -8.73
C THR A 393 3.07 -6.24 -8.32
N ILE A 394 2.01 -6.08 -7.52
CA ILE A 394 1.16 -7.17 -7.05
C ILE A 394 0.56 -7.92 -8.26
N TYR A 395 -0.03 -7.21 -9.23
CA TYR A 395 -0.63 -7.80 -10.43
C TYR A 395 0.40 -8.51 -11.35
N LEU A 396 1.60 -7.94 -11.50
CA LEU A 396 2.71 -8.58 -12.20
C LEU A 396 3.19 -9.86 -11.49
N LYS A 397 3.13 -9.90 -10.16
CA LYS A 397 3.65 -11.03 -9.38
C LYS A 397 2.72 -12.22 -9.28
N ILE A 398 1.40 -12.08 -9.46
CA ILE A 398 0.50 -13.24 -9.75
C ILE A 398 0.83 -13.90 -11.10
N ASN A 399 1.83 -13.39 -11.82
CA ASN A 399 2.30 -13.97 -13.05
C ASN A 399 3.81 -14.29 -12.98
N ASN A 400 4.50 -14.20 -11.83
CA ASN A 400 5.96 -14.36 -11.75
C ASN A 400 6.52 -15.00 -10.44
N LYS A 401 5.88 -16.03 -9.84
CA LYS A 401 6.54 -16.92 -8.87
C LYS A 401 7.54 -17.85 -9.60
N MET A 402 8.62 -17.29 -10.16
CA MET A 402 9.70 -18.11 -10.70
C MET A 402 10.64 -18.56 -9.57
N ALA A 403 10.97 -19.85 -9.58
CA ALA A 403 11.70 -20.56 -8.55
C ALA A 403 13.03 -19.90 -8.13
N SER A 404 13.29 -19.92 -6.81
CA SER A 404 14.64 -19.92 -6.25
C SER A 404 14.76 -21.15 -5.33
N ALA A 405 14.88 -22.33 -5.95
CA ALA A 405 15.14 -23.57 -5.23
C ALA A 405 16.65 -23.72 -5.04
N LYS A 406 17.11 -23.83 -3.78
CA LYS A 406 18.47 -24.26 -3.48
C LYS A 406 18.59 -25.75 -3.78
N PHE A 407 19.52 -26.13 -4.67
CA PHE A 407 19.91 -27.51 -4.87
C PHE A 407 20.35 -28.14 -3.55
N ASN A 408 19.77 -29.28 -3.19
CA ASN A 408 20.29 -30.18 -2.15
C ASN A 408 20.53 -31.56 -2.79
N GLN A 409 21.60 -32.21 -2.34
CA GLN A 409 22.22 -33.34 -3.05
C GLN A 409 21.99 -34.67 -2.29
N LYS A 410 21.78 -35.76 -3.04
CA LYS A 410 21.40 -37.17 -2.67
C LYS A 410 19.91 -37.45 -2.96
N GLN A 411 19.52 -38.60 -3.54
CA GLN A 411 20.27 -39.79 -3.96
C GLN A 411 19.55 -40.50 -5.13
N ASN A 412 20.26 -41.37 -5.86
CA ASN A 412 19.79 -42.11 -7.04
C ASN A 412 18.39 -42.74 -6.92
N GLU A 413 17.48 -42.49 -7.87
CA GLU A 413 17.03 -43.46 -8.90
C GLU A 413 15.92 -42.88 -9.82
N LEU A 414 15.87 -43.40 -11.05
CA LEU A 414 14.92 -43.09 -12.15
C LEU A 414 14.86 -41.65 -12.72
N VAL A 415 15.11 -41.55 -14.04
CA VAL A 415 15.17 -40.29 -14.79
C VAL A 415 13.77 -39.80 -15.17
N ILE A 416 13.27 -38.80 -14.45
CA ILE A 416 12.24 -37.87 -14.92
C ILE A 416 12.93 -36.59 -15.43
N ILE A 417 12.34 -35.92 -16.42
CA ILE A 417 12.90 -34.69 -16.99
C ILE A 417 12.67 -33.52 -16.02
N ASP A 418 13.60 -33.36 -15.08
CA ASP A 418 13.60 -32.29 -14.07
C ASP A 418 13.99 -30.94 -14.69
N LEU A 419 13.07 -30.42 -15.49
CA LEU A 419 12.93 -29.00 -15.72
C LEU A 419 12.35 -28.40 -14.42
N VAL A 420 13.21 -28.06 -13.45
CA VAL A 420 12.83 -27.55 -12.12
C VAL A 420 12.19 -26.16 -12.25
N ILE A 421 10.89 -26.16 -12.55
CA ILE A 421 9.99 -25.04 -12.40
C ILE A 421 8.99 -25.49 -11.33
N ALA A 422 9.20 -25.08 -10.09
CA ALA A 422 8.21 -25.24 -9.03
C ALA A 422 6.99 -24.38 -9.41
N ILE A 423 5.86 -25.04 -9.69
CA ILE A 423 4.59 -24.44 -10.09
C ILE A 423 3.72 -24.33 -8.85
N ASP A 424 3.24 -23.12 -8.53
CA ASP A 424 2.29 -22.89 -7.42
C ASP A 424 1.39 -21.66 -7.73
N GLU A 425 0.30 -21.96 -8.44
CA GLU A 425 -0.90 -21.16 -8.73
C GLU A 425 -0.74 -19.81 -9.47
N GLN A 426 -0.29 -19.76 -10.74
CA GLN A 426 -0.29 -18.50 -11.53
C GLN A 426 -0.77 -18.59 -13.00
N GLU A 427 -1.52 -17.58 -13.48
CA GLU A 427 -2.39 -17.77 -14.66
C GLU A 427 -1.77 -17.56 -16.04
N LYS A 428 -0.84 -16.59 -16.27
CA LYS A 428 -0.44 -16.21 -17.65
C LYS A 428 1.01 -16.44 -18.05
N LEU A 429 1.99 -16.09 -17.20
CA LEU A 429 3.39 -16.40 -17.53
C LEU A 429 3.70 -17.88 -17.29
N GLU A 430 3.17 -18.48 -16.23
CA GLU A 430 3.30 -19.91 -16.02
C GLU A 430 2.58 -20.69 -17.11
N ASP A 431 1.40 -20.27 -17.59
CA ASP A 431 0.77 -20.89 -18.75
C ASP A 431 1.64 -20.74 -20.02
N TRP A 432 2.28 -19.59 -20.22
CA TRP A 432 3.30 -19.43 -21.29
C TRP A 432 4.50 -20.36 -21.07
N MET A 433 5.09 -20.44 -19.88
CA MET A 433 6.23 -21.32 -19.58
C MET A 433 5.86 -22.80 -19.67
N ARG A 434 4.66 -23.20 -19.25
CA ARG A 434 4.10 -24.55 -19.34
C ARG A 434 3.86 -24.94 -20.81
N LYS A 435 3.27 -24.05 -21.60
CA LYS A 435 3.17 -24.24 -23.07
C LYS A 435 4.55 -24.31 -23.71
N GLY A 436 5.53 -23.53 -23.23
CA GLY A 436 6.93 -23.62 -23.62
C GLY A 436 7.55 -24.98 -23.31
N LYS A 437 7.39 -25.47 -22.07
CA LYS A 437 7.84 -26.79 -21.61
C LYS A 437 7.22 -27.90 -22.46
N LEU A 438 5.91 -27.89 -22.65
CA LEU A 438 5.20 -28.87 -23.49
C LEU A 438 5.70 -28.84 -24.95
N LEU A 439 5.85 -27.66 -25.56
CA LEU A 439 6.40 -27.53 -26.93
C LEU A 439 7.84 -28.03 -27.05
N ILE A 440 8.68 -27.79 -26.02
CA ILE A 440 10.05 -28.29 -25.95
C ILE A 440 10.04 -29.83 -25.79
N GLU A 441 9.25 -30.36 -24.88
CA GLU A 441 9.10 -31.80 -24.66
C GLU A 441 8.57 -32.53 -25.89
N GLU A 442 7.56 -32.00 -26.59
CA GLU A 442 7.09 -32.53 -27.87
C GLU A 442 8.19 -32.51 -28.94
N THR A 443 8.99 -31.44 -28.99
CA THR A 443 10.11 -31.33 -29.94
C THR A 443 11.20 -32.36 -29.66
N ILE A 444 11.48 -32.66 -28.38
CA ILE A 444 12.41 -33.70 -27.93
C ILE A 444 11.83 -35.11 -28.20
N LYS A 445 10.59 -35.38 -27.80
CA LYS A 445 9.90 -36.67 -27.98
C LYS A 445 9.80 -37.06 -29.45
N ASN A 446 9.56 -36.10 -30.35
CA ASN A 446 9.49 -36.33 -31.80
C ASN A 446 10.84 -36.59 -32.49
N LYS A 447 11.98 -36.63 -31.75
CA LYS A 447 13.33 -36.91 -32.27
C LYS A 447 13.66 -36.17 -33.58
N SER A 448 13.36 -34.87 -33.63
CA SER A 448 13.81 -34.02 -34.72
C SER A 448 15.34 -34.02 -34.77
N LYS A 449 15.92 -34.54 -35.85
CA LYS A 449 17.38 -34.70 -36.01
C LYS A 449 18.20 -33.38 -35.96
N ASN A 450 17.51 -32.22 -35.88
CA ASN A 450 18.09 -30.88 -35.93
C ASN A 450 17.76 -30.02 -34.69
N PHE A 451 17.34 -30.61 -33.56
CA PHE A 451 17.13 -29.86 -32.31
C PHE A 451 18.19 -30.20 -31.26
N ASP A 452 19.03 -29.22 -30.91
CA ASP A 452 19.97 -29.29 -29.79
C ASP A 452 19.54 -28.30 -28.71
N PHE A 453 19.37 -28.79 -27.47
CA PHE A 453 19.02 -27.93 -26.34
C PHE A 453 20.15 -26.95 -25.98
N ASN A 454 21.41 -27.27 -26.30
CA ASN A 454 22.54 -26.36 -26.09
C ASN A 454 22.58 -25.21 -27.12
N SER A 455 21.76 -25.28 -28.18
CA SER A 455 21.66 -24.25 -29.21
C SER A 455 20.62 -23.18 -28.87
N VAL A 456 21.12 -21.98 -28.54
CA VAL A 456 20.33 -20.74 -28.39
C VAL A 456 19.33 -20.54 -29.54
N LYS A 457 19.74 -20.83 -30.78
CA LYS A 457 18.91 -20.58 -31.98
C LYS A 457 17.68 -21.49 -32.01
N ASP A 458 17.82 -22.74 -31.57
CA ASP A 458 16.77 -23.73 -31.66
C ASP A 458 15.77 -23.60 -30.52
N ILE A 459 16.24 -23.30 -29.29
CA ILE A 459 15.36 -22.86 -28.19
C ILE A 459 14.56 -21.63 -28.61
N LYS A 460 15.22 -20.60 -29.16
CA LYS A 460 14.55 -19.37 -29.60
C LYS A 460 13.48 -19.64 -30.66
N LYS A 461 13.78 -20.48 -31.66
CA LYS A 461 12.84 -20.88 -32.73
C LYS A 461 11.64 -21.69 -32.22
N VAL A 462 11.80 -22.48 -31.16
CA VAL A 462 10.67 -23.16 -30.50
C VAL A 462 9.84 -22.16 -29.70
N MET A 463 10.49 -21.31 -28.90
CA MET A 463 9.81 -20.32 -28.05
C MET A 463 9.13 -19.19 -28.84
N GLU A 464 9.60 -18.85 -30.05
CA GLU A 464 8.92 -17.91 -30.96
C GLU A 464 7.55 -18.40 -31.44
N LYS A 465 7.28 -19.72 -31.42
CA LYS A 465 5.92 -20.26 -31.66
C LYS A 465 4.96 -19.94 -30.51
N ASN A 466 5.49 -19.68 -29.32
CA ASN A 466 4.74 -19.43 -28.10
C ASN A 466 4.65 -17.91 -27.84
N ARG A 467 3.52 -17.29 -28.20
CA ARG A 467 3.39 -15.81 -28.15
C ARG A 467 3.27 -15.28 -26.72
N ALA A 468 4.28 -14.51 -26.31
CA ALA A 468 4.45 -13.95 -24.96
C ALA A 468 3.56 -12.73 -24.62
N ALA A 469 2.87 -12.13 -25.61
CA ALA A 469 2.21 -10.82 -25.51
C ALA A 469 0.99 -10.73 -24.57
N GLN A 470 0.63 -11.79 -23.84
CA GLN A 470 -0.56 -11.81 -22.97
C GLN A 470 -0.37 -11.00 -21.67
N VAL A 471 0.86 -10.85 -21.18
CA VAL A 471 1.15 -10.16 -19.90
C VAL A 471 1.03 -8.64 -20.05
N SER A 472 1.61 -8.06 -21.10
CA SER A 472 1.52 -6.62 -21.42
C SER A 472 0.06 -6.19 -21.64
N SER A 473 -0.67 -6.93 -22.50
CA SER A 473 -2.08 -6.68 -22.76
C SER A 473 -2.96 -6.76 -21.50
N ALA A 474 -2.65 -7.67 -20.56
CA ALA A 474 -3.37 -7.76 -19.30
C ALA A 474 -3.24 -6.48 -18.44
N ILE A 475 -2.04 -5.90 -18.36
CA ILE A 475 -1.77 -4.66 -17.63
C ILE A 475 -2.39 -3.47 -18.34
N GLU A 476 -2.28 -3.42 -19.67
CA GLU A 476 -2.93 -2.38 -20.46
C GLU A 476 -4.46 -2.42 -20.29
N ASN A 477 -5.06 -3.61 -20.25
CA ASN A 477 -6.49 -3.80 -19.99
C ASN A 477 -6.87 -3.40 -18.55
N LEU A 478 -6.06 -3.72 -17.54
CA LEU A 478 -6.24 -3.23 -16.17
C LEU A 478 -6.26 -1.71 -16.12
N LEU A 479 -5.35 -1.03 -16.82
CA LEU A 479 -5.26 0.43 -16.81
C LEU A 479 -6.30 1.13 -17.73
N LYS A 480 -6.82 0.43 -18.76
CA LYS A 480 -7.90 0.91 -19.63
C LYS A 480 -9.28 0.74 -18.99
N THR A 481 -9.54 -0.39 -18.33
CA THR A 481 -10.87 -0.75 -17.81
C THR A 481 -11.02 -0.53 -16.30
N GLY A 482 -9.92 -0.52 -15.55
CA GLY A 482 -9.93 -0.47 -14.09
C GLY A 482 -10.32 -1.78 -13.41
N THR A 483 -10.30 -2.91 -14.14
CA THR A 483 -10.77 -4.22 -13.67
C THR A 483 -9.63 -5.23 -13.53
N LEU A 484 -9.56 -5.90 -12.38
CA LEU A 484 -8.65 -7.01 -12.10
C LEU A 484 -9.23 -8.31 -12.64
N LEU A 485 -8.63 -8.81 -13.73
CA LEU A 485 -8.89 -10.13 -14.29
C LEU A 485 -7.98 -11.16 -13.60
N THR A 486 -8.39 -11.61 -12.41
CA THR A 486 -7.66 -12.58 -11.55
C THR A 486 -8.65 -13.46 -10.79
N GLN A 487 -8.43 -14.77 -10.72
CA GLN A 487 -9.31 -15.66 -9.96
C GLN A 487 -9.24 -15.42 -8.43
N THR A 488 -8.03 -15.25 -7.90
CA THR A 488 -7.72 -15.17 -6.45
C THR A 488 -8.14 -13.86 -5.77
N GLY A 489 -8.49 -12.82 -6.53
CA GLY A 489 -8.94 -11.53 -5.98
C GLY A 489 -7.89 -10.71 -5.21
N LEU A 490 -6.63 -11.16 -5.16
CA LEU A 490 -5.48 -10.41 -4.63
C LEU A 490 -5.52 -9.98 -3.15
N ASP A 491 -6.38 -10.56 -2.30
CA ASP A 491 -6.64 -10.03 -0.94
C ASP A 491 -7.12 -8.55 -0.97
N LEU A 492 -7.62 -8.11 -2.14
CA LEU A 492 -8.19 -6.79 -2.39
C LEU A 492 -9.72 -6.83 -2.27
N GLN A 493 -10.28 -5.79 -1.66
CA GLN A 493 -11.71 -5.72 -1.31
C GLN A 493 -12.65 -5.41 -2.49
N GLN A 494 -12.09 -5.14 -3.68
CA GLN A 494 -12.84 -4.82 -4.89
C GLN A 494 -12.14 -5.42 -6.12
N ARG A 495 -12.90 -5.75 -7.18
CA ARG A 495 -12.37 -6.26 -8.46
C ARG A 495 -12.36 -5.24 -9.60
N ALA A 496 -13.01 -4.09 -9.42
CA ALA A 496 -13.12 -3.05 -10.44
C ALA A 496 -13.02 -1.64 -9.81
N GLY A 497 -12.89 -0.61 -10.64
CA GLY A 497 -12.82 0.79 -10.21
C GLY A 497 -11.42 1.28 -9.79
N PHE A 498 -10.36 0.53 -10.15
CA PHE A 498 -8.98 0.89 -9.81
C PHE A 498 -8.44 2.08 -10.61
N THR A 499 -8.88 2.26 -11.86
CA THR A 499 -8.40 3.35 -12.72
C THR A 499 -9.53 4.25 -13.19
N ILE A 500 -9.20 5.53 -13.38
CA ILE A 500 -10.10 6.55 -13.93
C ILE A 500 -9.45 7.32 -15.06
N GLN A 501 -10.29 8.00 -15.85
CA GLN A 501 -9.84 9.02 -16.79
C GLN A 501 -9.47 10.30 -16.03
N ALA A 502 -8.27 10.82 -16.28
CA ALA A 502 -7.78 12.06 -15.68
C ALA A 502 -8.30 13.26 -16.48
N GLU A 503 -9.58 13.59 -16.32
CA GLU A 503 -10.27 14.63 -17.09
C GLU A 503 -9.72 16.04 -16.82
N ARG A 504 -9.29 16.73 -17.88
CA ARG A 504 -8.82 18.12 -17.82
C ARG A 504 -9.92 19.16 -18.07
N LEU A 505 -11.01 19.10 -17.29
CA LEU A 505 -12.03 20.19 -17.31
C LEU A 505 -11.43 21.52 -16.84
N ASN A 506 -10.67 21.46 -15.73
CA ASN A 506 -9.86 22.54 -15.21
C ASN A 506 -8.69 21.96 -14.40
N TYR A 507 -7.70 22.79 -14.07
CA TYR A 507 -6.52 22.35 -13.33
C TYR A 507 -6.84 21.84 -11.91
N LEU A 508 -7.84 22.42 -11.24
CA LEU A 508 -8.24 22.03 -9.87
C LEU A 508 -8.88 20.64 -9.82
N ARG A 509 -9.65 20.25 -10.83
CA ARG A 509 -10.15 18.88 -11.04
C ARG A 509 -8.99 17.93 -11.28
N PHE A 510 -8.08 18.29 -12.19
CA PHE A 510 -6.93 17.46 -12.55
C PHE A 510 -6.05 17.15 -11.32
N ILE A 511 -5.58 18.17 -10.60
CA ILE A 511 -4.75 17.98 -9.38
C ILE A 511 -5.49 17.22 -8.27
N SER A 512 -6.82 17.37 -8.17
CA SER A 512 -7.60 16.66 -7.15
C SER A 512 -7.57 15.14 -7.33
N PHE A 513 -7.48 14.62 -8.56
CA PHE A 513 -7.44 13.18 -8.81
C PHE A 513 -6.20 12.52 -8.16
N PHE A 514 -5.04 13.15 -8.25
CA PHE A 514 -3.78 12.64 -7.67
C PHE A 514 -3.80 12.62 -6.15
N ARG A 515 -4.56 13.53 -5.53
CA ARG A 515 -4.76 13.63 -4.08
C ARG A 515 -5.98 12.85 -3.58
N SER A 516 -6.80 12.29 -4.47
CA SER A 516 -8.00 11.54 -4.12
C SER A 516 -7.66 10.14 -3.59
N VAL A 517 -8.34 9.74 -2.53
CA VAL A 517 -8.18 8.45 -1.84
C VAL A 517 -9.55 7.86 -1.60
N HIS A 518 -9.73 6.58 -1.97
CA HIS A 518 -11.03 5.92 -1.90
C HIS A 518 -11.02 4.76 -0.90
N ARG A 519 -12.09 4.60 -0.13
CA ARG A 519 -12.24 3.49 0.86
C ARG A 519 -12.40 2.12 0.21
N GLY A 520 -12.96 2.07 -1.00
CA GLY A 520 -13.27 0.84 -1.73
C GLY A 520 -14.75 0.81 -2.16
N ALA A 521 -15.03 0.35 -3.37
CA ALA A 521 -16.38 0.33 -3.94
C ALA A 521 -17.33 -0.62 -3.19
N SER A 522 -16.78 -1.65 -2.54
CA SER A 522 -17.51 -2.57 -1.65
C SER A 522 -18.25 -1.86 -0.50
N PHE A 523 -17.73 -0.73 0.00
CA PHE A 523 -18.36 0.04 1.08
C PHE A 523 -19.50 0.95 0.59
N ALA A 524 -19.63 1.23 -0.71
CA ALA A 524 -20.67 2.11 -1.24
C ALA A 524 -22.07 1.55 -0.97
N GLY A 525 -22.26 0.24 -1.17
CA GLY A 525 -23.52 -0.47 -0.94
C GLY A 525 -23.85 -0.75 0.53
N LEU A 526 -22.96 -0.43 1.49
CA LEU A 526 -23.26 -0.60 2.91
C LEU A 526 -24.15 0.55 3.40
N ARG A 527 -25.23 0.19 4.11
CA ARG A 527 -26.15 1.15 4.74
C ARG A 527 -25.60 1.75 6.04
N THR A 528 -24.50 1.23 6.57
CA THR A 528 -23.87 1.74 7.80
C THR A 528 -23.10 3.03 7.53
N THR A 529 -23.30 4.04 8.39
CA THR A 529 -22.65 5.34 8.23
C THR A 529 -21.29 5.44 8.93
N SER A 530 -20.87 4.44 9.72
CA SER A 530 -19.58 4.46 10.44
C SER A 530 -18.39 4.70 9.50
N VAL A 531 -18.35 3.96 8.39
CA VAL A 531 -17.31 4.01 7.36
C VAL A 531 -17.23 5.36 6.62
N ARG A 532 -18.25 6.22 6.78
CA ARG A 532 -18.40 7.53 6.14
C ARG A 532 -18.14 8.70 7.10
N LYS A 533 -18.04 8.44 8.41
CA LYS A 533 -17.79 9.49 9.40
C LYS A 533 -16.34 9.95 9.32
N LEU A 534 -16.13 11.25 9.36
CA LEU A 534 -14.83 11.83 9.67
C LEU A 534 -14.45 11.48 11.11
N LEU A 535 -13.23 10.97 11.30
CA LEU A 535 -12.67 10.59 12.61
C LEU A 535 -11.48 11.50 12.96
N PRO A 536 -11.30 11.91 14.23
CA PRO A 536 -10.21 12.80 14.66
C PRO A 536 -8.80 12.36 14.22
N GLU A 537 -8.56 11.05 14.16
CA GLU A 537 -7.29 10.44 13.71
C GLU A 537 -6.95 10.78 12.24
N SER A 538 -7.92 11.27 11.47
CA SER A 538 -7.72 11.78 10.10
C SER A 538 -7.02 13.14 10.04
N TRP A 539 -6.92 13.86 11.16
CA TRP A 539 -6.37 15.22 11.23
C TRP A 539 -4.96 15.27 10.62
N GLY A 540 -4.75 16.23 9.71
CA GLY A 540 -3.47 16.41 9.00
C GLY A 540 -3.19 15.40 7.88
N PHE A 541 -3.99 14.32 7.74
CA PHE A 541 -3.83 13.30 6.70
C PHE A 541 -4.92 13.34 5.62
N LEU A 542 -6.19 13.34 6.02
CA LEU A 542 -7.34 13.51 5.13
C LEU A 542 -8.04 14.84 5.42
N CYS A 543 -8.46 15.53 4.36
CA CYS A 543 -9.10 16.84 4.48
C CYS A 543 -10.55 16.70 4.97
N PRO A 544 -10.96 17.38 6.06
CA PRO A 544 -12.29 17.24 6.66
C PRO A 544 -13.41 17.85 5.79
N VAL A 545 -13.04 18.73 4.85
CA VAL A 545 -13.95 19.47 3.96
C VAL A 545 -14.05 18.85 2.55
N HIS A 546 -13.01 18.18 2.08
CA HIS A 546 -12.89 17.84 0.64
C HIS A 546 -13.35 16.41 0.39
N THR A 547 -14.66 16.21 0.55
CA THR A 547 -15.44 15.06 0.06
C THR A 547 -16.48 15.59 -0.94
N PRO A 548 -16.86 14.84 -1.99
CA PRO A 548 -18.07 15.15 -2.74
C PRO A 548 -19.32 14.95 -1.87
N ASP A 549 -20.43 15.53 -2.29
CA ASP A 549 -21.76 15.20 -1.79
C ASP A 549 -22.33 13.90 -2.43
N GLY A 550 -23.56 13.54 -2.06
CA GLY A 550 -24.26 12.36 -2.57
C GLY A 550 -23.68 11.01 -2.10
N GLU A 551 -23.86 9.97 -2.92
CA GLU A 551 -23.43 8.59 -2.62
C GLU A 551 -21.93 8.42 -2.27
N PRO A 552 -20.95 9.11 -2.91
CA PRO A 552 -19.54 8.96 -2.54
C PRO A 552 -19.12 9.72 -1.26
N CYS A 553 -20.03 10.43 -0.58
CA CYS A 553 -19.72 11.23 0.60
C CYS A 553 -19.09 10.39 1.73
N GLY A 554 -17.91 10.82 2.20
CA GLY A 554 -17.10 10.14 3.21
C GLY A 554 -16.31 8.92 2.70
N LEU A 555 -16.60 8.41 1.50
CA LEU A 555 -15.89 7.28 0.87
C LEU A 555 -14.79 7.74 -0.10
N LEU A 556 -15.00 8.88 -0.79
CA LEU A 556 -14.01 9.53 -1.65
C LEU A 556 -13.47 10.79 -0.97
N ASN A 557 -12.39 10.64 -0.22
CA ASN A 557 -11.75 11.75 0.48
C ASN A 557 -10.52 12.23 -0.31
N HIS A 558 -9.95 13.36 0.08
CA HIS A 558 -8.72 13.87 -0.51
C HIS A 558 -7.68 14.09 0.59
N MET A 559 -6.43 13.71 0.33
CA MET A 559 -5.31 13.97 1.24
C MET A 559 -5.15 15.48 1.47
N THR A 560 -4.64 15.83 2.66
CA THR A 560 -4.23 17.21 2.96
C THR A 560 -3.12 17.69 2.03
N SER A 561 -2.82 18.99 2.10
CA SER A 561 -1.78 19.62 1.29
C SER A 561 -0.35 19.24 1.69
N THR A 562 -0.13 18.74 2.92
CA THR A 562 1.19 18.35 3.46
C THR A 562 1.36 16.86 3.70
N CYS A 563 0.29 16.05 3.66
CA CYS A 563 0.41 14.60 3.76
C CYS A 563 1.20 14.04 2.57
N LEU A 564 2.24 13.28 2.86
CA LEU A 564 3.00 12.49 1.89
C LEU A 564 2.54 11.03 2.00
N GLY A 565 2.30 10.40 0.86
CA GLY A 565 2.24 8.93 0.77
C GLY A 565 3.65 8.45 0.47
N VAL A 566 4.40 8.04 1.49
CA VAL A 566 5.84 7.76 1.31
C VAL A 566 6.05 6.40 0.66
N GLY A 567 6.89 6.41 -0.39
CA GLY A 567 7.33 5.24 -1.14
C GLY A 567 8.81 4.96 -0.97
N MET A 568 9.13 4.16 0.06
CA MET A 568 10.35 3.34 0.21
C MET A 568 11.72 4.04 0.37
N THR A 569 12.30 3.84 1.56
CA THR A 569 13.48 2.95 1.65
C THR A 569 13.35 2.09 2.91
N THR A 570 13.37 0.76 2.81
CA THR A 570 13.43 -0.09 4.02
C THR A 570 14.87 -0.14 4.53
N SER A 571 15.20 0.68 5.53
CA SER A 571 16.44 0.52 6.29
C SER A 571 16.17 -0.25 7.59
N TRP A 572 16.99 -1.27 7.83
CA TRP A 572 16.88 -2.12 9.01
C TRP A 572 17.74 -1.50 10.13
N PRO A 573 17.15 -0.91 11.19
CA PRO A 573 17.94 -0.47 12.33
C PRO A 573 18.56 -1.69 13.00
N LYS A 574 19.89 -1.68 13.20
CA LYS A 574 20.55 -2.68 14.05
C LYS A 574 20.19 -2.40 15.51
N VAL A 575 19.27 -3.19 16.05
CA VAL A 575 18.81 -3.11 17.45
C VAL A 575 19.23 -4.38 18.19
N GLU A 576 19.99 -4.22 19.28
CA GLU A 576 20.42 -5.33 20.14
C GLU A 576 19.29 -5.81 21.07
N HIS A 577 19.37 -7.05 21.56
CA HIS A 577 18.24 -7.82 22.09
C HIS A 577 18.18 -7.84 23.64
N ALA A 578 16.97 -7.79 24.24
CA ALA A 578 16.67 -7.99 25.68
C ALA A 578 15.15 -8.29 25.95
N GLY A 579 14.75 -8.87 27.11
CA GLY A 579 13.38 -9.48 27.35
C GLY A 579 12.48 -9.06 28.57
N PRO A 580 11.12 -9.37 28.58
CA PRO A 580 10.03 -8.84 29.46
C PRO A 580 9.32 -9.80 30.44
N PRO A 581 8.73 -9.48 31.64
CA PRO A 581 7.72 -8.44 31.87
C PRO A 581 7.91 -7.71 33.22
N GLN A 582 6.87 -6.99 33.69
CA GLN A 582 6.94 -5.55 34.04
C GLN A 582 7.27 -4.64 32.82
N VAL A 583 7.06 -5.16 31.61
CA VAL A 583 7.75 -4.72 30.40
C VAL A 583 6.80 -4.92 29.21
N LEU A 584 6.76 -3.93 28.31
CA LEU A 584 5.90 -3.83 27.13
C LEU A 584 6.49 -4.56 25.93
N PRO A 585 5.67 -5.16 25.04
CA PRO A 585 6.15 -5.78 23.81
C PRO A 585 6.65 -4.71 22.81
N VAL A 586 7.75 -5.03 22.11
CA VAL A 586 8.32 -4.19 21.03
C VAL A 586 8.25 -4.96 19.71
N LEU A 587 7.53 -4.39 18.74
CA LEU A 587 7.35 -4.96 17.41
C LEU A 587 7.94 -4.04 16.34
N LEU A 588 8.59 -4.61 15.33
CA LEU A 588 9.04 -3.92 14.11
C LEU A 588 8.38 -4.59 12.90
N ASP A 589 7.50 -3.87 12.22
CA ASP A 589 6.77 -4.33 11.02
C ASP A 589 6.16 -5.75 11.17
N GLY A 590 5.63 -6.04 12.37
CA GLY A 590 5.00 -7.32 12.74
C GLY A 590 5.91 -8.34 13.41
N ARG A 591 7.24 -8.19 13.31
CA ARG A 591 8.20 -9.05 14.03
C ARG A 591 8.28 -8.64 15.50
N VAL A 592 8.08 -9.60 16.41
CA VAL A 592 8.34 -9.41 17.84
C VAL A 592 9.84 -9.45 18.08
N ILE A 593 10.47 -8.30 18.33
CA ILE A 593 11.92 -8.20 18.60
C ILE A 593 12.23 -8.60 20.03
N GLY A 594 11.37 -8.19 20.96
CA GLY A 594 11.65 -8.20 22.38
C GLY A 594 10.75 -7.19 23.06
N SER A 595 11.31 -6.40 23.97
CA SER A 595 10.47 -5.68 24.93
C SER A 595 11.16 -4.62 25.78
N LEU A 596 10.38 -3.69 26.33
CA LEU A 596 10.87 -2.51 27.05
C LEU A 596 10.12 -2.19 28.36
N PRO A 597 10.79 -1.95 29.51
CA PRO A 597 10.11 -1.66 30.78
C PRO A 597 9.21 -0.43 30.65
N SER A 598 8.01 -0.46 31.21
CA SER A 598 7.05 0.66 31.05
C SER A 598 7.60 1.98 31.59
N THR A 599 8.46 1.94 32.61
CA THR A 599 9.17 3.12 33.18
C THR A 599 10.23 3.73 32.26
N GLU A 600 10.76 2.96 31.31
CA GLU A 600 11.79 3.40 30.37
C GLU A 600 11.22 3.71 28.97
N ALA A 601 9.95 3.33 28.73
CA ALA A 601 9.30 3.43 27.42
C ALA A 601 9.35 4.84 26.83
N GLU A 602 8.95 5.85 27.59
CA GLU A 602 8.96 7.25 27.15
C GLU A 602 10.37 7.77 26.83
N LYS A 603 11.40 7.33 27.59
CA LYS A 603 12.79 7.74 27.36
C LYS A 603 13.34 7.19 26.04
N VAL A 604 13.03 5.93 25.74
CA VAL A 604 13.42 5.28 24.47
C VAL A 604 12.66 5.91 23.30
N VAL A 605 11.35 6.14 23.42
CA VAL A 605 10.56 6.83 22.39
C VAL A 605 11.14 8.23 22.11
N ALA A 606 11.42 9.01 23.15
CA ALA A 606 12.04 10.32 23.00
C ALA A 606 13.47 10.25 22.40
N HIS A 607 14.23 9.19 22.67
CA HIS A 607 15.53 8.97 22.05
C HIS A 607 15.42 8.62 20.56
N LEU A 608 14.51 7.72 20.18
CA LEU A 608 14.23 7.36 18.79
C LEU A 608 13.77 8.58 17.97
N ARG A 609 12.87 9.43 18.51
CA ARG A 609 12.46 10.68 17.85
C ARG A 609 13.62 11.65 17.65
N ARG A 610 14.50 11.82 18.66
CA ARG A 610 15.74 12.61 18.50
C ARG A 610 16.69 12.05 17.44
N LEU A 611 16.72 10.73 17.24
CA LEU A 611 17.52 10.11 16.18
C LEU A 611 16.90 10.35 14.79
N LYS A 612 15.58 10.23 14.61
CA LYS A 612 14.89 10.52 13.33
C LYS A 612 15.23 11.90 12.76
N VAL A 613 15.28 12.92 13.63
CA VAL A 613 15.54 14.31 13.25
C VAL A 613 17.04 14.62 13.08
N SER A 614 17.92 13.74 13.57
CA SER A 614 19.37 13.92 13.47
C SER A 614 19.91 13.50 12.10
N ALA A 615 20.55 14.43 11.40
CA ALA A 615 21.14 14.21 10.07
C ALA A 615 22.32 13.20 10.02
N ALA A 616 22.75 12.67 11.18
CA ALA A 616 23.83 11.67 11.30
C ALA A 616 23.31 10.30 11.78
N SER A 617 21.99 10.05 11.75
CA SER A 617 21.39 8.84 12.28
C SER A 617 21.41 7.66 11.29
N VAL A 618 21.25 6.47 11.85
CA VAL A 618 21.15 5.18 11.10
C VAL A 618 19.68 4.82 10.82
N ILE A 619 18.74 5.61 11.31
CA ILE A 619 17.30 5.34 11.33
C ILE A 619 16.62 6.21 10.26
N PRO A 620 15.60 5.73 9.51
CA PRO A 620 14.85 6.56 8.57
C PRO A 620 14.19 7.75 9.27
N ASP A 621 14.16 8.90 8.59
CA ASP A 621 13.38 10.07 8.99
C ASP A 621 11.87 9.76 9.02
N ASP A 622 11.43 8.87 8.13
CA ASP A 622 10.05 8.43 7.95
C ASP A 622 9.59 7.31 8.91
N LEU A 623 10.40 6.87 9.89
CA LEU A 623 10.03 5.82 10.86
C LEU A 623 8.81 6.25 11.71
N GLU A 624 7.72 5.49 11.67
CA GLU A 624 6.55 5.70 12.54
C GLU A 624 6.81 5.04 13.91
N VAL A 625 6.79 5.83 14.99
CA VAL A 625 7.12 5.39 16.36
C VAL A 625 5.84 5.32 17.21
N GLY A 626 5.07 4.25 17.00
CA GLY A 626 3.78 4.00 17.61
C GLY A 626 3.88 3.50 19.06
N TYR A 627 3.99 4.40 20.02
CA TYR A 627 3.91 4.06 21.45
C TYR A 627 2.46 4.08 21.95
N VAL A 628 1.97 2.93 22.40
CA VAL A 628 0.66 2.78 23.04
C VAL A 628 0.86 2.64 24.56
N PRO A 629 0.49 3.65 25.36
CA PRO A 629 0.69 3.63 26.82
C PRO A 629 -0.25 2.65 27.53
N LEU A 630 0.14 2.26 28.75
CA LEU A 630 -0.70 1.42 29.62
C LEU A 630 -1.95 2.19 30.08
N SER A 631 -3.13 1.67 29.76
CA SER A 631 -4.42 2.23 30.14
C SER A 631 -5.44 1.13 30.46
N LEU A 632 -6.26 1.35 31.50
CA LEU A 632 -7.35 0.43 31.85
C LEU A 632 -8.47 0.55 30.79
N GLY A 633 -8.71 -0.53 30.05
CA GLY A 633 -9.75 -0.55 29.00
C GLY A 633 -9.40 0.31 27.78
N GLY A 634 -8.12 0.49 27.47
CA GLY A 634 -7.64 1.11 26.24
C GLY A 634 -7.17 0.11 25.18
N THR A 635 -6.52 0.61 24.13
CA THR A 635 -5.89 -0.21 23.08
C THR A 635 -4.75 -1.07 23.63
N TYR A 636 -4.48 -2.22 23.00
CA TYR A 636 -3.47 -3.16 23.50
C TYR A 636 -2.05 -2.52 23.54
N PRO A 637 -1.42 -2.42 24.72
CA PRO A 637 -0.23 -1.60 24.94
C PRO A 637 1.03 -2.21 24.34
N GLY A 638 1.97 -1.36 23.92
CA GLY A 638 3.20 -1.80 23.24
C GLY A 638 3.93 -0.66 22.52
N LEU A 639 5.12 -0.97 22.01
CA LEU A 639 5.87 -0.10 21.11
C LEU A 639 5.90 -0.74 19.72
N TYR A 640 5.20 -0.12 18.77
CA TYR A 640 5.06 -0.59 17.40
C TYR A 640 5.84 0.33 16.47
N LEU A 641 6.87 -0.21 15.83
CA LEU A 641 7.73 0.49 14.87
C LEU A 641 7.35 0.04 13.45
N PHE A 642 7.15 1.00 12.54
CA PHE A 642 6.82 0.70 11.14
C PHE A 642 7.77 1.41 10.19
N THR A 643 8.53 0.64 9.40
CA THR A 643 9.38 1.09 8.28
C THR A 643 8.75 0.80 6.91
N SER A 644 7.69 -0.02 6.88
CA SER A 644 7.00 -0.46 5.66
C SER A 644 6.61 0.66 4.67
N PRO A 645 6.55 0.37 3.36
CA PRO A 645 5.96 1.29 2.37
C PRO A 645 4.48 1.52 2.61
N SER A 646 3.91 2.47 1.84
CA SER A 646 2.46 2.70 1.74
C SER A 646 1.84 3.34 2.98
N ARG A 647 2.64 4.02 3.82
CA ARG A 647 2.15 4.71 5.01
C ARG A 647 1.70 6.15 4.69
N PHE A 648 0.67 6.60 5.39
CA PHE A 648 0.35 8.04 5.47
C PHE A 648 1.36 8.69 6.41
N ILE A 649 2.02 9.75 5.94
CA ILE A 649 3.03 10.47 6.74
C ILE A 649 2.79 11.98 6.56
N ARG A 650 3.05 12.77 7.60
CA ARG A 650 2.96 14.24 7.55
C ARG A 650 4.05 14.91 8.40
N PRO A 651 4.52 16.12 8.03
CA PRO A 651 5.47 16.88 8.84
C PRO A 651 4.79 17.59 10.03
N VAL A 652 5.46 17.56 11.17
CA VAL A 652 5.16 18.36 12.39
C VAL A 652 6.45 18.92 12.98
N ARG A 653 6.39 20.00 13.75
CA ARG A 653 7.55 20.53 14.47
C ARG A 653 7.69 19.84 15.83
N ASN A 654 8.86 19.31 16.15
CA ASN A 654 9.19 18.76 17.46
C ASN A 654 9.71 19.88 18.38
N ILE A 655 9.00 20.18 19.47
CA ILE A 655 9.31 21.30 20.38
C ILE A 655 10.49 20.95 21.30
N SER A 656 10.77 19.65 21.51
CA SER A 656 11.82 19.19 22.43
C SER A 656 13.24 19.27 21.88
N ILE A 657 13.41 19.70 20.62
CA ILE A 657 14.70 19.83 19.94
C ILE A 657 14.92 21.32 19.61
N PRO A 658 16.06 21.93 19.98
CA PRO A 658 16.32 23.33 19.66
C PRO A 658 16.49 23.51 18.15
N SER A 659 15.85 24.55 17.59
CA SER A 659 15.73 24.79 16.14
C SER A 659 17.02 25.32 15.51
N VAL A 660 18.08 24.52 15.52
CA VAL A 660 19.33 24.80 14.78
C VAL A 660 19.18 24.26 13.35
N ASP A 661 19.35 25.14 12.37
CA ASP A 661 19.30 24.87 10.93
C ASP A 661 18.02 24.22 10.38
N GLY A 662 16.86 24.43 11.01
CA GLY A 662 15.57 23.88 10.54
C GLY A 662 15.43 22.36 10.70
N LYS A 663 16.30 21.75 11.52
CA LYS A 663 16.22 20.33 11.92
C LYS A 663 15.30 20.16 13.13
N ASP A 664 14.08 20.67 13.00
CA ASP A 664 12.99 20.58 13.98
C ASP A 664 11.73 19.92 13.39
N ILE A 665 11.70 19.64 12.09
CA ILE A 665 10.58 18.97 11.43
C ILE A 665 10.74 17.45 11.55
N GLU A 666 9.79 16.81 12.22
CA GLU A 666 9.66 15.36 12.31
C GLU A 666 8.51 14.87 11.41
N LEU A 667 8.72 13.76 10.71
CA LEU A 667 7.68 13.07 9.95
C LEU A 667 6.92 12.10 10.87
N ILE A 668 5.59 12.18 10.92
CA ILE A 668 4.74 11.31 11.75
C ILE A 668 3.64 10.59 10.96
N GLY A 669 3.30 9.39 11.41
CA GLY A 669 2.18 8.58 10.89
C GLY A 669 0.88 8.67 11.71
N PRO A 670 -0.24 8.12 11.21
CA PRO A 670 -1.53 8.20 11.87
C PRO A 670 -1.66 7.29 13.09
N PHE A 671 -0.81 6.27 13.25
CA PHE A 671 -0.86 5.38 14.41
C PHE A 671 -0.26 6.03 15.66
N GLU A 672 0.88 6.71 15.51
CA GLU A 672 1.51 7.43 16.62
C GLU A 672 0.73 8.70 17.02
N GLN A 673 0.10 9.41 16.06
CA GLN A 673 -0.64 10.64 16.32
C GLN A 673 -1.73 10.50 17.40
N VAL A 674 -2.37 9.33 17.51
CA VAL A 674 -3.45 9.08 18.50
C VAL A 674 -2.97 9.26 19.95
N PHE A 675 -1.67 9.09 20.20
CA PHE A 675 -1.06 9.15 21.53
C PHE A 675 -0.12 10.37 21.68
N MET A 676 -0.21 11.34 20.77
CA MET A 676 0.67 12.52 20.73
C MET A 676 -0.07 13.83 20.99
N GLU A 677 0.47 14.64 21.89
CA GLU A 677 0.02 16.01 22.15
C GLU A 677 0.70 17.01 21.20
N ILE A 678 -0.03 17.41 20.15
CA ILE A 678 0.39 18.32 19.09
C ILE A 678 -0.42 19.63 19.20
N ARG A 679 0.24 20.76 19.49
CA ARG A 679 -0.43 22.08 19.57
C ARG A 679 -0.62 22.71 18.18
N CYS A 680 -1.69 23.47 18.00
CA CYS A 680 -1.82 24.37 16.87
C CYS A 680 -1.11 25.71 17.17
N PRO A 681 -0.48 26.37 16.18
CA PRO A 681 0.13 27.69 16.32
C PRO A 681 -0.91 28.83 16.18
N ASP A 682 -2.18 28.57 16.50
CA ASP A 682 -3.31 29.52 16.42
C ASP A 682 -3.41 30.44 17.66
N GLY A 683 -2.55 30.23 18.65
CA GLY A 683 -2.55 30.94 19.94
C GLY A 683 -3.52 30.36 20.97
N GLY A 684 -4.26 29.30 20.63
CA GLY A 684 -5.13 28.57 21.54
C GLY A 684 -4.44 27.34 22.16
N ASN A 685 -4.92 26.93 23.33
CA ASN A 685 -4.52 25.65 23.95
C ASN A 685 -5.34 24.44 23.43
N GLY A 686 -6.13 24.60 22.37
CA GLY A 686 -6.90 23.49 21.75
C GLY A 686 -7.90 22.77 22.66
N GLY A 687 -8.28 23.35 23.81
CA GLY A 687 -9.09 22.67 24.84
C GLY A 687 -8.33 21.65 25.69
N ARG A 688 -7.00 21.58 25.58
CA ARG A 688 -6.17 20.59 26.27
C ARG A 688 -6.06 20.86 27.77
N SER A 689 -6.03 19.78 28.55
CA SER A 689 -5.65 19.81 29.97
C SER A 689 -4.18 20.23 30.16
N ASN A 690 -3.90 20.99 31.22
CA ASN A 690 -2.53 21.35 31.62
C ASN A 690 -1.70 20.14 32.09
N SER A 691 -2.32 18.97 32.32
CA SER A 691 -1.64 17.76 32.78
C SER A 691 -0.70 17.11 31.75
N PHE A 692 -0.88 17.40 30.45
CA PHE A 692 -0.05 16.84 29.38
C PHE A 692 0.49 17.98 28.49
N PRO A 693 1.79 18.32 28.58
CA PRO A 693 2.38 19.40 27.78
C PRO A 693 2.51 19.03 26.29
N ALA A 694 2.66 20.04 25.42
CA ALA A 694 2.84 19.79 23.98
C ALA A 694 4.24 19.25 23.73
N THR A 695 4.32 18.11 23.05
CA THR A 695 5.61 17.59 22.54
C THR A 695 5.90 18.15 21.15
N HIS A 696 4.86 18.41 20.36
CA HIS A 696 4.94 18.85 18.98
C HIS A 696 4.01 20.04 18.69
N GLU A 697 4.25 20.70 17.56
CA GLU A 697 3.50 21.85 17.04
C GLU A 697 3.20 21.66 15.55
N GLU A 698 2.01 22.07 15.11
CA GLU A 698 1.66 22.08 13.68
C GLU A 698 2.46 23.14 12.91
N VAL A 699 2.96 22.78 11.73
CA VAL A 699 3.76 23.68 10.86
C VAL A 699 2.93 24.90 10.41
N SER A 700 1.61 24.74 10.27
CA SER A 700 0.65 25.79 9.92
C SER A 700 -0.77 25.31 10.29
N PRO A 701 -1.71 26.17 10.72
CA PRO A 701 -3.10 25.76 10.97
C PRO A 701 -3.80 25.26 9.70
N THR A 702 -3.28 25.61 8.52
CA THR A 702 -3.82 25.19 7.21
C THR A 702 -3.48 23.74 6.82
N VAL A 703 -2.69 23.03 7.65
CA VAL A 703 -2.23 21.65 7.41
C VAL A 703 -3.38 20.65 7.32
N MET A 704 -4.48 20.86 8.06
CA MET A 704 -5.66 19.99 7.99
C MET A 704 -6.42 20.06 6.65
N LEU A 705 -6.16 21.05 5.80
CA LEU A 705 -6.91 21.27 4.55
C LEU A 705 -6.17 20.69 3.32
N SER A 706 -6.95 20.17 2.37
CA SER A 706 -6.45 19.79 1.03
C SER A 706 -6.03 21.01 0.22
N VAL A 707 -5.37 20.78 -0.92
CA VAL A 707 -4.96 21.81 -1.88
C VAL A 707 -6.14 22.70 -2.28
N VAL A 708 -7.25 22.11 -2.73
CA VAL A 708 -8.45 22.86 -3.20
C VAL A 708 -9.16 23.58 -2.04
N ALA A 709 -9.31 22.93 -0.88
CA ALA A 709 -9.94 23.56 0.28
C ALA A 709 -9.16 24.79 0.78
N ASN A 710 -7.82 24.75 0.68
CA ASN A 710 -6.92 25.87 0.99
C ASN A 710 -6.98 27.04 -0.02
N LEU A 711 -7.76 26.96 -1.10
CA LEU A 711 -7.97 28.08 -2.04
C LEU A 711 -9.19 28.93 -1.67
N THR A 712 -10.08 28.43 -0.81
CA THR A 712 -11.26 29.17 -0.34
C THR A 712 -10.82 30.30 0.62
N PRO A 713 -11.05 31.59 0.30
CA PRO A 713 -10.71 32.68 1.20
C PRO A 713 -11.63 32.66 2.43
N TRP A 714 -11.06 32.90 3.62
CA TRP A 714 -11.78 32.94 4.91
C TRP A 714 -12.76 31.77 5.12
N SER A 715 -12.32 30.54 4.81
CA SER A 715 -13.13 29.33 4.98
C SER A 715 -13.57 29.07 6.43
N ASP A 716 -12.88 29.65 7.40
CA ASP A 716 -13.20 29.68 8.83
C ASP A 716 -14.48 30.44 9.16
N HIS A 717 -14.87 31.42 8.33
CA HIS A 717 -16.11 32.19 8.49
C HIS A 717 -17.32 31.51 7.81
N ASN A 718 -17.07 30.47 7.00
CA ASN A 718 -18.10 29.74 6.28
C ASN A 718 -18.56 28.50 7.05
N GLN A 719 -19.86 28.21 7.04
CA GLN A 719 -20.37 26.93 7.53
C GLN A 719 -19.76 25.77 6.72
N SER A 720 -19.33 24.68 7.38
CA SER A 720 -18.64 23.55 6.76
C SER A 720 -19.26 23.03 5.43
N PRO A 721 -20.58 22.84 5.29
CA PRO A 721 -21.18 22.40 4.03
C PRO A 721 -20.94 23.35 2.85
N ARG A 722 -20.78 24.66 3.08
CA ARG A 722 -20.46 25.64 2.02
C ARG A 722 -19.02 25.46 1.53
N ASN A 723 -18.08 25.19 2.43
CA ASN A 723 -16.69 24.89 2.05
C ASN A 723 -16.59 23.56 1.28
N MET A 724 -17.37 22.55 1.66
CA MET A 724 -17.47 21.26 0.97
C MET A 724 -18.02 21.44 -0.44
N TYR A 725 -19.13 22.16 -0.57
CA TYR A 725 -19.75 22.50 -1.86
C TYR A 725 -18.80 23.31 -2.75
N GLN A 726 -18.08 24.29 -2.20
CA GLN A 726 -17.07 25.06 -2.94
C GLN A 726 -15.95 24.16 -3.51
N CYS A 727 -15.48 23.16 -2.75
CA CYS A 727 -14.51 22.19 -3.26
C CYS A 727 -15.04 21.39 -4.45
N GLN A 728 -16.35 21.13 -4.50
CA GLN A 728 -17.01 20.44 -5.61
C GLN A 728 -17.18 21.36 -6.83
N MET A 729 -17.70 22.57 -6.64
CA MET A 729 -17.90 23.56 -7.70
C MET A 729 -16.58 23.98 -8.35
N ALA A 730 -15.51 24.17 -7.57
CA ALA A 730 -14.17 24.47 -8.09
C ALA A 730 -13.62 23.37 -9.04
N LYS A 731 -14.07 22.12 -8.92
CA LYS A 731 -13.69 20.99 -9.81
C LYS A 731 -14.63 20.82 -11.02
N GLN A 732 -15.63 21.70 -11.17
CA GLN A 732 -16.60 21.70 -12.26
C GLN A 732 -16.61 23.01 -13.05
N THR A 733 -16.13 24.12 -12.47
CA THR A 733 -16.08 25.43 -13.13
C THR A 733 -15.31 25.40 -14.46
N MET A 734 -15.77 26.17 -15.44
CA MET A 734 -15.03 26.48 -16.65
C MET A 734 -13.88 27.44 -16.30
N ALA A 735 -12.65 26.97 -16.47
CA ALA A 735 -11.43 27.70 -16.14
C ALA A 735 -10.58 27.96 -17.39
N PHE A 736 -9.44 28.61 -17.22
CA PHE A 736 -8.35 28.44 -18.17
C PHE A 736 -7.92 26.96 -18.16
N SER A 737 -8.14 26.25 -19.27
CA SER A 737 -7.91 24.81 -19.33
C SER A 737 -6.41 24.47 -19.30
N LEU A 738 -5.70 24.80 -20.38
CA LEU A 738 -4.34 24.34 -20.67
C LEU A 738 -3.60 25.36 -21.54
N GLN A 739 -2.28 25.46 -21.35
CA GLN A 739 -1.41 26.28 -22.20
C GLN A 739 -1.09 25.58 -23.53
N ALA A 740 -0.83 24.26 -23.53
CA ALA A 740 -0.45 23.50 -24.72
C ALA A 740 -1.65 22.95 -25.51
N ILE A 741 -2.76 23.69 -25.59
CA ILE A 741 -4.02 23.23 -26.21
C ILE A 741 -3.83 22.79 -27.68
N ASN A 742 -2.97 23.49 -28.43
CA ASN A 742 -2.64 23.18 -29.83
C ASN A 742 -1.87 21.85 -30.02
N ALA A 743 -1.27 21.31 -28.96
CA ALA A 743 -0.53 20.05 -28.97
C ALA A 743 -1.37 18.85 -28.50
N ARG A 744 -2.64 19.08 -28.15
CA ARG A 744 -3.54 18.08 -27.55
C ARG A 744 -4.68 17.71 -28.48
N ALA A 745 -5.33 16.59 -28.17
CA ALA A 745 -6.40 16.00 -28.96
C ALA A 745 -7.48 15.36 -28.06
N ASP A 746 -7.73 16.00 -26.91
CA ASP A 746 -8.70 15.58 -25.92
C ASP A 746 -10.13 15.60 -26.48
N GLN A 747 -11.02 14.75 -25.95
CA GLN A 747 -12.40 14.60 -26.46
C GLN A 747 -13.22 15.89 -26.29
N LYS A 748 -13.10 16.54 -25.12
CA LYS A 748 -13.80 17.77 -24.78
C LYS A 748 -12.96 18.59 -23.81
N LEU A 749 -12.77 19.87 -24.11
CA LEU A 749 -12.14 20.86 -23.23
C LEU A 749 -13.05 22.09 -23.12
N TYR A 750 -13.06 22.70 -21.94
CA TYR A 750 -13.80 23.92 -21.65
C TYR A 750 -12.77 25.01 -21.30
N HIS A 751 -12.85 26.18 -21.95
CA HIS A 751 -11.82 27.20 -21.87
C HIS A 751 -12.43 28.59 -21.64
N LEU A 752 -12.17 29.17 -20.47
CA LEU A 752 -12.51 30.56 -20.17
C LEU A 752 -11.54 31.50 -20.90
N GLN A 753 -12.04 32.43 -21.72
CA GLN A 753 -11.20 33.26 -22.59
C GLN A 753 -10.50 34.41 -21.84
N THR A 754 -11.16 35.00 -20.83
CA THR A 754 -10.67 36.16 -20.07
C THR A 754 -10.58 35.85 -18.56
N PRO A 755 -9.80 34.83 -18.16
CA PRO A 755 -9.59 34.51 -16.76
C PRO A 755 -8.77 35.61 -16.09
N GLN A 756 -8.94 35.79 -14.78
CA GLN A 756 -8.19 36.76 -13.99
C GLN A 756 -7.67 36.11 -12.71
N SER A 757 -6.50 36.55 -12.23
CA SER A 757 -6.07 36.25 -10.86
C SER A 757 -7.08 36.86 -9.88
N PRO A 758 -7.50 36.13 -8.84
CA PRO A 758 -8.40 36.65 -7.82
C PRO A 758 -7.72 37.77 -7.02
N ILE A 759 -8.45 38.86 -6.76
CA ILE A 759 -7.96 40.00 -5.95
C ILE A 759 -7.67 39.56 -4.51
N VAL A 760 -8.60 38.78 -3.92
CA VAL A 760 -8.41 38.12 -2.63
C VAL A 760 -7.89 36.71 -2.88
N ARG A 761 -6.67 36.42 -2.41
CA ARG A 761 -6.02 35.12 -2.59
C ARG A 761 -5.31 34.64 -1.34
N THR A 762 -5.36 33.33 -1.10
CA THR A 762 -4.65 32.67 0.00
C THR A 762 -3.16 32.52 -0.34
N LYS A 763 -2.30 32.39 0.68
CA LYS A 763 -0.84 32.13 0.48
C LYS A 763 -0.61 30.89 -0.37
N THR A 764 -1.46 29.88 -0.20
CA THR A 764 -1.50 28.59 -0.93
C THR A 764 -1.82 28.75 -2.43
N TYR A 765 -2.52 29.80 -2.85
CA TYR A 765 -2.77 30.08 -4.27
C TYR A 765 -1.46 30.38 -5.03
N THR A 766 -0.63 31.27 -4.45
CA THR A 766 0.71 31.57 -4.98
C THR A 766 1.66 30.39 -4.79
N LYS A 767 1.56 29.68 -3.66
CA LYS A 767 2.35 28.49 -3.31
C LYS A 767 2.34 27.43 -4.42
N TYR A 768 1.15 26.98 -4.80
CA TYR A 768 0.95 25.99 -5.88
C TYR A 768 0.86 26.65 -7.27
N CYS A 769 1.20 27.94 -7.34
CA CYS A 769 1.27 28.75 -8.54
C CYS A 769 0.04 28.68 -9.45
N ILE A 770 -1.15 28.69 -8.84
CA ILE A 770 -2.46 28.59 -9.52
C ILE A 770 -2.72 29.78 -10.46
N ASP A 771 -1.95 30.87 -10.34
CA ASP A 771 -1.90 32.01 -11.27
C ASP A 771 -1.69 31.59 -12.75
N GLU A 772 -1.07 30.43 -13.04
CA GLU A 772 -0.92 29.92 -14.41
C GLU A 772 -2.18 29.26 -14.98
N TYR A 773 -3.15 28.91 -14.12
CA TYR A 773 -4.42 28.28 -14.48
C TYR A 773 -5.60 28.98 -13.77
N PRO A 774 -5.82 30.30 -13.98
CA PRO A 774 -6.84 31.03 -13.24
C PRO A 774 -8.24 30.52 -13.61
N SER A 775 -9.08 30.36 -12.59
CA SER A 775 -10.31 29.57 -12.65
C SER A 775 -11.61 30.39 -12.68
N GLY A 776 -11.52 31.70 -12.91
CA GLY A 776 -12.66 32.61 -12.96
C GLY A 776 -12.26 34.03 -13.36
N THR A 777 -13.19 34.98 -13.21
CA THR A 777 -13.03 36.41 -13.53
C THR A 777 -13.46 37.23 -12.31
N ASN A 778 -12.80 38.34 -11.98
CA ASN A 778 -13.28 39.21 -10.90
C ASN A 778 -14.49 40.02 -11.40
N VAL A 779 -15.59 40.02 -10.64
CA VAL A 779 -16.84 40.71 -10.98
C VAL A 779 -17.23 41.64 -9.84
N ILE A 780 -17.75 42.83 -10.18
CA ILE A 780 -18.36 43.74 -9.19
C ILE A 780 -19.74 43.18 -8.84
N VAL A 781 -19.87 42.62 -7.64
CA VAL A 781 -21.12 42.10 -7.10
C VAL A 781 -21.80 43.18 -6.24
N ALA A 782 -23.10 43.36 -6.44
CA ALA A 782 -23.93 44.23 -5.59
C ALA A 782 -25.01 43.37 -4.94
N VAL A 783 -25.08 43.39 -3.60
CA VAL A 783 -26.07 42.63 -2.83
C VAL A 783 -27.29 43.54 -2.62
N LEU A 784 -28.31 43.34 -3.44
CA LEU A 784 -29.53 44.13 -3.48
C LEU A 784 -30.69 43.26 -3.98
N ALA A 785 -31.88 43.48 -3.43
CA ALA A 785 -33.13 42.94 -3.97
C ALA A 785 -33.76 44.05 -4.83
N TYR A 786 -33.82 43.87 -6.15
CA TYR A 786 -34.24 44.93 -7.06
C TYR A 786 -35.07 44.45 -8.25
N THR A 787 -34.74 43.28 -8.80
CA THR A 787 -35.38 42.85 -10.06
C THR A 787 -36.62 41.99 -9.85
N GLY A 788 -36.75 41.31 -8.70
CA GLY A 788 -37.76 40.29 -8.47
C GLY A 788 -37.47 38.94 -9.16
N TYR A 789 -36.41 38.88 -9.97
CA TYR A 789 -35.86 37.65 -10.59
C TYR A 789 -34.63 37.13 -9.83
N ASP A 790 -34.27 37.79 -8.74
CA ASP A 790 -33.17 37.56 -7.80
C ASP A 790 -33.65 36.78 -6.55
N MET A 791 -34.69 35.95 -6.70
CA MET A 791 -35.22 35.08 -5.64
C MET A 791 -34.43 33.76 -5.53
N GLU A 792 -34.45 33.15 -4.33
CA GLU A 792 -33.68 31.95 -4.00
C GLU A 792 -32.18 32.15 -4.24
N ASP A 793 -31.53 31.27 -5.02
CA ASP A 793 -30.10 31.37 -5.38
C ASP A 793 -29.90 31.96 -6.80
N ALA A 794 -30.91 32.61 -7.39
CA ALA A 794 -30.83 33.21 -8.72
C ALA A 794 -29.98 34.50 -8.73
N MET A 795 -29.18 34.69 -9.80
CA MET A 795 -28.34 35.88 -9.97
C MET A 795 -28.56 36.55 -11.33
N ILE A 796 -28.57 37.89 -11.35
CA ILE A 796 -28.77 38.69 -12.57
C ILE A 796 -27.43 39.24 -13.06
N LEU A 797 -27.09 38.93 -14.31
CA LEU A 797 -25.90 39.46 -14.98
C LEU A 797 -26.24 40.71 -15.80
N LYS A 798 -25.41 41.75 -15.70
CA LYS A 798 -25.58 42.98 -16.48
C LYS A 798 -25.30 42.70 -17.97
N LYS A 799 -26.33 42.81 -18.82
CA LYS A 799 -26.26 42.55 -20.28
C LYS A 799 -25.04 43.19 -20.95
N SER A 800 -24.82 44.48 -20.71
CA SER A 800 -23.70 45.25 -21.28
C SER A 800 -22.31 44.75 -20.87
N SER A 801 -22.19 43.97 -19.80
CA SER A 801 -20.93 43.36 -19.37
C SER A 801 -20.70 42.03 -20.10
N VAL A 802 -21.75 41.23 -20.28
CA VAL A 802 -21.70 39.97 -21.06
C VAL A 802 -21.40 40.27 -22.53
N GLU A 803 -22.03 41.29 -23.10
CA GLU A 803 -21.75 41.78 -24.48
C GLU A 803 -20.30 42.26 -24.67
N ARG A 804 -19.60 42.63 -23.58
CA ARG A 804 -18.17 42.98 -23.58
C ARG A 804 -17.24 41.78 -23.30
N GLY A 805 -17.77 40.56 -23.26
CA GLY A 805 -17.01 39.32 -23.06
C GLY A 805 -16.85 38.88 -21.61
N MET A 806 -17.61 39.43 -20.65
CA MET A 806 -17.60 38.93 -19.27
C MET A 806 -18.03 37.46 -19.24
N CYS A 807 -17.20 36.61 -18.63
CA CYS A 807 -17.40 35.16 -18.53
C CYS A 807 -17.53 34.42 -19.90
N HIS A 808 -16.96 34.96 -20.98
CA HIS A 808 -16.99 34.30 -22.29
C HIS A 808 -16.14 33.02 -22.29
N GLY A 809 -16.74 31.91 -22.72
CA GLY A 809 -16.15 30.57 -22.69
C GLY A 809 -16.27 29.84 -24.01
N GLN A 810 -15.26 29.05 -24.34
CA GLN A 810 -15.17 28.24 -25.55
C GLN A 810 -15.19 26.75 -25.19
N ILE A 811 -15.83 25.94 -26.03
CA ILE A 811 -15.85 24.48 -25.90
C ILE A 811 -15.12 23.91 -27.12
N PHE A 812 -14.00 23.25 -26.88
CA PHE A 812 -13.30 22.48 -27.91
C PHE A 812 -13.79 21.04 -27.83
N GLN A 813 -14.35 20.53 -28.93
CA GLN A 813 -14.77 19.14 -29.06
C GLN A 813 -14.09 18.53 -30.27
N LYS A 814 -13.47 17.36 -30.09
CA LYS A 814 -12.85 16.62 -31.19
C LYS A 814 -13.89 15.71 -31.85
N CYS A 815 -14.06 15.87 -33.17
CA CYS A 815 -14.77 14.93 -34.02
C CYS A 815 -13.76 14.13 -34.83
N ASP A 816 -13.75 12.81 -34.69
CA ASP A 816 -12.90 11.93 -35.50
C ASP A 816 -13.64 11.53 -36.78
N TYR A 817 -13.31 12.21 -37.88
CA TYR A 817 -13.75 11.81 -39.22
C TYR A 817 -12.95 10.59 -39.68
N GLY A 818 -13.40 9.40 -39.29
CA GLY A 818 -12.91 8.16 -39.88
C GLY A 818 -13.52 7.97 -41.26
N THR A 819 -12.68 7.97 -42.31
CA THR A 819 -13.15 7.71 -43.69
C THR A 819 -12.18 6.78 -44.40
N ILE A 820 -12.65 5.60 -44.79
CA ILE A 820 -12.06 4.80 -45.86
C ILE A 820 -13.19 4.30 -46.76
N TYR A 821 -13.64 5.17 -47.66
CA TYR A 821 -14.08 4.78 -49.00
C TYR A 821 -13.64 5.88 -49.95
N VAL A 822 -12.73 5.54 -50.86
CA VAL A 822 -12.45 6.36 -52.04
C VAL A 822 -13.39 5.86 -53.13
N GLU A 823 -14.60 6.42 -53.16
CA GLU A 823 -15.40 6.44 -54.38
C GLU A 823 -15.49 7.89 -54.87
N THR A 824 -15.19 8.06 -56.16
CA THR A 824 -15.18 9.37 -56.82
C THR A 824 -16.61 9.86 -57.05
N ALA A 825 -17.15 10.59 -56.08
CA ALA A 825 -18.39 11.34 -56.21
C ALA A 825 -18.16 12.80 -55.82
N SER A 826 -18.28 13.71 -56.79
CA SER A 826 -18.15 15.15 -56.58
C SER A 826 -19.26 15.66 -55.65
N LEU A 827 -18.91 16.18 -54.48
CA LEU A 827 -19.88 16.81 -53.57
C LEU A 827 -19.67 18.33 -53.52
N VAL A 828 -20.71 19.07 -53.88
CA VAL A 828 -20.76 20.53 -53.75
C VAL A 828 -20.99 20.91 -52.28
N LEU A 829 -20.19 21.84 -51.76
CA LEU A 829 -20.33 22.35 -50.40
C LEU A 829 -21.52 23.33 -50.32
N GLY A 830 -22.56 22.95 -49.56
CA GLY A 830 -23.61 23.84 -49.08
C GLY A 830 -23.51 24.03 -47.57
N PHE A 831 -23.52 25.28 -47.10
CA PHE A 831 -23.59 25.60 -45.67
C PHE A 831 -25.02 25.35 -45.13
N PRO A 832 -25.20 24.70 -43.97
CA PRO A 832 -26.51 24.61 -43.32
C PRO A 832 -26.88 25.92 -42.61
N ASP A 833 -28.12 26.35 -42.81
CA ASP A 833 -28.66 27.61 -42.27
C ASP A 833 -28.89 27.56 -40.75
N ALA A 834 -28.56 28.65 -40.05
CA ALA A 834 -28.69 28.77 -38.60
C ALA A 834 -30.07 29.34 -38.20
N SER A 835 -31.14 28.56 -38.37
CA SER A 835 -32.52 29.01 -38.10
C SER A 835 -33.43 27.99 -37.39
N LYS A 836 -32.87 26.94 -36.76
CA LYS A 836 -33.60 26.04 -35.86
C LYS A 836 -32.81 25.68 -34.59
N CYS A 837 -32.92 26.56 -33.59
CA CYS A 837 -32.88 26.25 -32.16
C CYS A 837 -33.90 27.14 -31.47
#